data_AF-A0A364MWA7-F1
#
_entry.id   AF-A0A364MWA7-F1
#
_cell.length_a   1.000
_cell.length_b   1.000
_cell.length_c   1.000
_cell.angle_alpha   90.00
_cell.angle_beta   90.00
_cell.angle_gamma   90.00
#
_symmetry.space_group_name_H-M   'P 1'
#
loop_
_entity.id
_entity.type
_entity.pdbx_description
1 polymer ?
#
loop_
_entity_poly.entity_id
_entity_poly.type
_entity_poly.pdbx_seq_one_letter_code
_entity_poly.pdbx_strand_id
1 'polypeptide(L)'
;MDKKHEDAGSVAQIDKTTVFQDARVFNQSPISPRKCRVILTKLALLLFTGESWGRQEATTLFFGISKLFQNKDPSLRQMVYLVIKELAGSADDVIMVTSSIMKDTSVGSDVVYRPNAIRALCRVIDASTVQAIERLVKTCIVDKNPSVASAALVSSYHLLPVAKDVVRRWQSEAAEAASGSKSGGGFLGGFGGGSHTALQASTNYMTQYHAIGLLYQMRAGDRMSLVKMVQQYSAAGVVKSPAATVLLVRLAAKLADEDPNLRKPMMQLLDGWLRHKSEMVNFEAAKAICDMRDITDAELVQAVHVLQLFLTSPRAVTKFAALRILSQMASFKPDAVRSCNQDIESLITNSNRSIATFAITTLLKTGNESSVDRLMKQITGFMAEITDEFKVTIVEAVRTLALKFKAKQSGFLAFLSGILRDEGGYEFKRAVVEAIMDLIRFVPEAKEDALATLCEFIEDCEFTKLAVRILFVLGREGPSTPHPTKYIRYIYNRVVLENAIVRAAATSALAKFGVGQKDPEIKKSVHVLLTRCLDDVDDEVRDRAALNLRLMDQEDDDMAVSFIRNDSMFSLPVLEHQLAMYVSSDSRDTFESAFDIAKVPTVSREQADAADLTKKTEGATPTLKAPSAAKQPSKAGADAAANAASNAQKYATELQKIPELAAHGGVLKSSDVVELTESETEYVVTAIKHIFKDHIVIQYDIKNTLEDTVLMDVEMVVTPEDDGDVQLEEEFVIPAPKLATNEPGTVYISFKRLETESQFIAASFTNVLKFTSKEIDPSTGEPEEGDGYPDEYQVEDLYLTGADYVVPAYAGSFDNVWDQSNNDTATETLQLGNMKSISDATEQLTKTLSLQPLEGTDVALSASTHTLKLYGKTITGGKVAAQVRMAFSAKTGVTMKIDVRSEEEGVAALVVGSVA
;
A
#
# COMPACT_ATOMS: atom_id res chain seq x y z
N MET A 1 -66.06 -7.11 14.37
CA MET A 1 -65.96 -8.20 13.38
C MET A 1 -65.64 -7.53 12.05
N ASP A 2 -64.48 -7.68 11.42
CA ASP A 2 -63.51 -8.77 11.45
C ASP A 2 -62.07 -8.24 11.37
N LYS A 3 -61.24 -8.73 12.30
CA LYS A 3 -59.78 -8.78 12.18
C LYS A 3 -59.45 -9.92 11.20
N LYS A 4 -59.09 -9.61 9.95
CA LYS A 4 -58.60 -10.63 9.01
C LYS A 4 -57.52 -10.13 8.03
N HIS A 5 -56.78 -9.09 8.39
CA HIS A 5 -55.69 -8.55 7.58
C HIS A 5 -54.37 -8.31 8.33
N GLU A 6 -54.14 -8.99 9.46
CA GLU A 6 -52.85 -9.02 10.16
C GLU A 6 -52.23 -10.42 10.14
N ASP A 7 -51.89 -10.94 8.94
CA ASP A 7 -51.02 -12.12 8.81
C ASP A 7 -50.20 -12.03 7.50
N ALA A 8 -49.41 -10.97 7.39
CA ALA A 8 -48.34 -10.84 6.39
C ALA A 8 -46.99 -11.32 6.93
N GLY A 9 -46.97 -12.17 7.98
CA GLY A 9 -45.76 -12.58 8.70
C GLY A 9 -45.46 -14.08 8.71
N SER A 10 -46.31 -14.94 8.12
CA SER A 10 -46.03 -16.36 7.98
C SER A 10 -45.73 -16.68 6.52
N VAL A 11 -44.44 -16.76 6.17
CA VAL A 11 -44.04 -17.65 5.09
C VAL A 11 -44.46 -19.03 5.59
N ALA A 12 -45.60 -19.53 5.11
CA ALA A 12 -46.15 -20.82 5.53
C ALA A 12 -45.02 -21.85 5.55
N GLN A 13 -44.86 -22.60 6.64
CA GLN A 13 -43.94 -23.74 6.65
C GLN A 13 -44.43 -24.73 5.60
N ILE A 14 -43.86 -24.63 4.40
CA ILE A 14 -44.19 -25.48 3.28
C ILE A 14 -43.38 -26.76 3.48
N ASP A 15 -44.05 -27.89 3.66
CA ASP A 15 -43.38 -29.18 3.81
C ASP A 15 -43.00 -29.74 2.42
N LYS A 16 -41.69 -29.99 2.24
CA LYS A 16 -41.11 -30.62 1.04
C LYS A 16 -41.88 -31.86 0.57
N THR A 17 -42.26 -32.74 1.50
CA THR A 17 -42.94 -33.99 1.16
C THR A 17 -44.34 -33.75 0.59
N THR A 18 -45.06 -32.77 1.14
CA THR A 18 -46.40 -32.39 0.67
C THR A 18 -46.35 -31.76 -0.72
N VAL A 19 -45.36 -30.91 -0.99
CA VAL A 19 -45.19 -30.28 -2.31
C VAL A 19 -44.82 -31.31 -3.38
N PHE A 20 -43.99 -32.30 -3.03
CA PHE A 20 -43.65 -33.40 -3.93
C PHE A 20 -44.88 -34.25 -4.31
N GLN A 21 -45.77 -34.50 -3.34
CA GLN A 21 -47.02 -35.22 -3.60
C GLN A 21 -48.00 -34.38 -4.43
N ASP A 22 -48.16 -33.09 -4.10
CA ASP A 22 -48.98 -32.13 -4.85
C ASP A 22 -48.51 -32.03 -6.31
N ALA A 23 -47.21 -32.13 -6.58
CA ALA A 23 -46.64 -32.07 -7.94
C ALA A 23 -47.12 -33.20 -8.87
N ARG A 24 -47.77 -34.26 -8.36
CA ARG A 24 -48.43 -35.28 -9.20
C ARG A 24 -49.55 -34.69 -10.07
N VAL A 25 -50.11 -33.54 -9.69
CA VAL A 25 -51.09 -32.79 -10.49
C VAL A 25 -50.54 -32.43 -11.88
N PHE A 26 -49.22 -32.31 -12.06
CA PHE A 26 -48.61 -32.02 -13.36
C PHE A 26 -48.83 -33.13 -14.41
N ASN A 27 -49.17 -34.35 -13.96
CA ASN A 27 -49.44 -35.49 -14.85
C ASN A 27 -50.93 -35.65 -15.20
N GLN A 28 -51.82 -34.82 -14.66
CA GLN A 28 -53.27 -34.91 -14.91
C GLN A 28 -53.64 -34.31 -16.27
N SER A 29 -54.61 -34.94 -16.95
CA SER A 29 -55.24 -34.41 -18.17
C SER A 29 -56.75 -34.28 -17.93
N PRO A 30 -57.37 -33.08 -18.08
CA PRO A 30 -56.79 -31.82 -18.54
C PRO A 30 -55.99 -31.06 -17.46
N ILE A 31 -54.92 -30.37 -17.89
CA ILE A 31 -54.05 -29.56 -17.01
C ILE A 31 -54.78 -28.29 -16.55
N SER A 32 -54.78 -28.00 -15.25
CA SER A 32 -55.32 -26.74 -14.68
C SER A 32 -54.20 -25.71 -14.45
N PRO A 33 -54.08 -24.63 -15.23
CA PRO A 33 -52.97 -23.68 -15.13
C PRO A 33 -52.87 -23.01 -13.75
N ARG A 34 -54.01 -22.66 -13.15
CA ARG A 34 -54.06 -21.99 -11.85
C ARG A 34 -53.54 -22.88 -10.72
N LYS A 35 -53.92 -24.16 -10.70
CA LYS A 35 -53.45 -25.12 -9.68
C LYS A 35 -51.96 -25.42 -9.86
N CYS A 36 -51.52 -25.67 -11.10
CA CYS A 36 -50.11 -25.92 -11.39
C CYS A 36 -49.21 -24.73 -11.02
N ARG A 37 -49.65 -23.49 -11.28
CA ARG A 37 -48.92 -22.29 -10.85
C ARG A 37 -48.73 -22.21 -9.35
N VAL A 38 -49.77 -22.48 -8.56
CA VAL A 38 -49.66 -22.48 -7.08
C VAL A 38 -48.62 -23.50 -6.62
N ILE A 39 -48.64 -24.71 -7.17
CA ILE A 39 -47.68 -25.76 -6.80
C ILE A 39 -46.26 -25.38 -7.25
N LEU A 40 -46.09 -24.84 -8.46
CA LEU A 40 -44.79 -24.33 -8.93
C LEU A 40 -44.26 -23.19 -8.06
N THR A 41 -45.13 -22.33 -7.53
CA THR A 41 -44.73 -21.27 -6.59
C THR A 41 -44.26 -21.85 -5.25
N LYS A 42 -44.97 -22.86 -4.70
CA LYS A 42 -44.51 -23.57 -3.50
C LYS A 42 -43.14 -24.21 -3.75
N LEU A 43 -42.96 -24.86 -4.90
CA LEU A 43 -41.71 -25.52 -5.26
C LEU A 43 -40.56 -24.51 -5.44
N ALA A 44 -40.82 -23.37 -6.08
CA ALA A 44 -39.84 -22.30 -6.21
C ALA A 44 -39.44 -21.73 -4.83
N LEU A 45 -40.39 -21.58 -3.90
CA LEU A 45 -40.09 -21.12 -2.54
C LEU A 45 -39.14 -22.09 -1.82
N LEU A 46 -39.38 -23.40 -1.90
CA LEU A 46 -38.49 -24.40 -1.31
C LEU A 46 -37.08 -24.33 -1.90
N LEU A 47 -36.96 -24.19 -3.22
CA LEU A 47 -35.67 -24.04 -3.89
C LEU A 47 -34.91 -22.76 -3.47
N PHE A 48 -35.60 -21.62 -3.40
CA PHE A 48 -34.96 -20.33 -3.03
C PHE A 48 -34.70 -20.17 -1.53
N THR A 49 -35.33 -20.97 -0.67
CA THR A 49 -35.03 -21.03 0.77
C THR A 49 -33.87 -21.97 1.10
N GLY A 50 -33.30 -22.65 0.08
CA GLY A 50 -32.10 -23.48 0.22
C GLY A 50 -32.37 -24.97 0.40
N GLU A 51 -33.61 -25.43 0.27
CA GLU A 51 -33.90 -26.88 0.28
C GLU A 51 -33.47 -27.54 -1.04
N SER A 52 -32.73 -28.64 -0.92
CA SER A 52 -32.30 -29.45 -2.06
C SER A 52 -33.17 -30.69 -2.23
N TRP A 53 -33.36 -31.09 -3.49
CA TRP A 53 -34.05 -32.32 -3.87
C TRP A 53 -33.02 -33.41 -4.15
N GLY A 54 -33.31 -34.65 -3.75
CA GLY A 54 -32.48 -35.78 -4.18
C GLY A 54 -32.55 -35.94 -5.70
N ARG A 55 -31.50 -36.45 -6.37
CA ARG A 55 -31.46 -36.54 -7.84
C ARG A 55 -32.68 -37.21 -8.47
N GLN A 56 -33.17 -38.30 -7.86
CA GLN A 56 -34.37 -39.01 -8.34
C GLN A 56 -35.66 -38.19 -8.17
N GLU A 57 -35.80 -37.48 -7.05
CA GLU A 57 -36.92 -36.58 -6.78
C GLU A 57 -36.92 -35.41 -7.76
N ALA A 58 -35.75 -34.77 -7.93
CA ALA A 58 -35.53 -33.66 -8.85
C ALA A 58 -35.86 -34.07 -10.29
N THR A 59 -35.42 -35.24 -10.73
CA THR A 59 -35.70 -35.80 -12.06
C THR A 59 -37.20 -36.06 -12.27
N THR A 60 -37.87 -36.62 -11.27
CA THR A 60 -39.32 -36.87 -11.31
C THR A 60 -40.11 -35.56 -11.42
N LEU A 61 -39.74 -34.56 -10.61
CA LEU A 61 -40.34 -33.23 -10.66
C LEU A 61 -40.06 -32.57 -12.02
N PHE A 62 -38.84 -32.66 -12.51
CA PHE A 62 -38.42 -32.10 -13.79
C PHE A 62 -39.25 -32.64 -14.96
N PHE A 63 -39.49 -33.96 -15.03
CA PHE A 63 -40.39 -34.55 -16.04
C PHE A 63 -41.86 -34.23 -15.85
N GLY A 64 -42.33 -34.08 -14.60
CA GLY A 64 -43.68 -33.61 -14.34
C GLY A 64 -43.88 -32.19 -14.89
N ILE A 65 -42.94 -31.29 -14.58
CA ILE A 65 -42.99 -29.88 -14.98
C ILE A 65 -42.83 -29.73 -16.50
N SER A 66 -42.02 -30.59 -17.15
CA SER A 66 -41.82 -30.51 -18.61
C SER A 66 -43.10 -30.76 -19.42
N LYS A 67 -44.05 -31.56 -18.90
CA LYS A 67 -45.37 -31.77 -19.55
C LYS A 67 -46.20 -30.49 -19.60
N LEU A 68 -45.97 -29.55 -18.68
CA LEU A 68 -46.68 -28.27 -18.63
C LEU A 68 -46.37 -27.36 -19.83
N PHE A 69 -45.29 -27.64 -20.59
CA PHE A 69 -45.02 -26.98 -21.87
C PHE A 69 -46.15 -27.21 -22.91
N GLN A 70 -47.03 -28.21 -22.74
CA GLN A 70 -48.13 -28.40 -23.69
C GLN A 70 -49.22 -27.32 -23.57
N ASN A 71 -49.28 -26.62 -22.44
CA ASN A 71 -50.28 -25.58 -22.19
C ASN A 71 -49.84 -24.23 -22.77
N LYS A 72 -50.77 -23.46 -23.34
CA LYS A 72 -50.49 -22.15 -23.97
C LYS A 72 -50.64 -20.95 -23.02
N ASP A 73 -50.95 -21.16 -21.73
CA ASP A 73 -51.08 -20.08 -20.74
C ASP A 73 -49.73 -19.39 -20.47
N PRO A 74 -49.59 -18.07 -20.72
CA PRO A 74 -48.30 -17.40 -20.60
C PRO A 74 -47.73 -17.38 -19.18
N SER A 75 -48.60 -17.23 -18.19
CA SER A 75 -48.20 -17.15 -16.78
C SER A 75 -47.68 -18.49 -16.26
N LEU A 76 -48.32 -19.60 -16.67
CA LEU A 76 -47.85 -20.94 -16.36
C LEU A 76 -46.49 -21.20 -17.01
N ARG A 77 -46.32 -20.83 -18.29
CA ARG A 77 -45.04 -21.02 -19.01
C ARG A 77 -43.89 -20.27 -18.33
N GLN A 78 -44.11 -19.04 -17.87
CA GLN A 78 -43.09 -18.29 -17.12
C GLN A 78 -42.63 -19.03 -15.86
N MET A 79 -43.57 -19.57 -15.08
CA MET A 79 -43.25 -20.37 -13.88
C MET A 79 -42.52 -21.67 -14.23
N VAL A 80 -42.91 -22.32 -15.33
CA VAL A 80 -42.24 -23.52 -15.84
C VAL A 80 -40.77 -23.21 -16.17
N TYR A 81 -40.48 -22.12 -16.90
CA TYR A 81 -39.11 -21.70 -17.22
C TYR A 81 -38.26 -21.44 -15.98
N LEU A 82 -38.83 -20.76 -14.98
CA LEU A 82 -38.12 -20.43 -13.74
C LEU A 82 -37.72 -21.70 -12.97
N VAL A 83 -38.68 -22.60 -12.74
CA VAL A 83 -38.47 -23.78 -11.91
C VAL A 83 -37.58 -24.82 -12.60
N ILE A 84 -37.76 -25.03 -13.92
CA ILE A 84 -36.91 -25.96 -14.68
C ILE A 84 -35.46 -25.49 -14.73
N LYS A 85 -35.22 -24.18 -14.85
CA LYS A 85 -33.88 -23.61 -14.85
C LYS A 85 -33.13 -23.93 -13.56
N GLU A 86 -33.79 -23.84 -12.41
CA GLU A 86 -33.17 -24.11 -11.11
C GLU A 86 -33.04 -25.63 -10.84
N LEU A 87 -33.99 -26.46 -11.30
CA LEU A 87 -33.92 -27.92 -11.16
C LEU A 87 -32.92 -28.59 -12.12
N ALA A 88 -32.55 -27.95 -13.23
CA ALA A 88 -31.70 -28.52 -14.27
C ALA A 88 -30.32 -28.98 -13.75
N GLY A 89 -29.76 -28.33 -12.73
CA GLY A 89 -28.48 -28.73 -12.14
C GLY A 89 -28.53 -29.98 -11.24
N SER A 90 -29.73 -30.42 -10.84
CA SER A 90 -29.94 -31.53 -9.89
C SER A 90 -30.69 -32.72 -10.50
N ALA A 91 -31.18 -32.59 -11.73
CA ALA A 91 -31.94 -33.63 -12.44
C ALA A 91 -31.07 -34.34 -13.49
N ASP A 92 -31.38 -35.60 -13.78
CA ASP A 92 -30.78 -36.39 -14.85
C ASP A 92 -31.64 -36.30 -16.14
N ASP A 93 -31.06 -36.62 -17.30
CA ASP A 93 -31.75 -36.66 -18.62
C ASP A 93 -32.47 -35.35 -19.03
N VAL A 94 -31.91 -34.23 -18.58
CA VAL A 94 -32.39 -32.85 -18.79
C VAL A 94 -32.58 -32.49 -20.28
N ILE A 95 -31.90 -33.19 -21.18
CA ILE A 95 -31.96 -33.00 -22.64
C ILE A 95 -33.38 -33.18 -23.21
N MET A 96 -34.25 -33.98 -22.58
CA MET A 96 -35.61 -34.25 -23.12
C MET A 96 -36.48 -32.99 -23.28
N VAL A 97 -36.21 -31.93 -22.52
CA VAL A 97 -37.01 -30.69 -22.53
C VAL A 97 -36.49 -29.69 -23.57
N THR A 98 -35.28 -29.90 -24.10
CA THR A 98 -34.62 -28.99 -25.04
C THR A 98 -35.46 -28.74 -26.29
N SER A 99 -36.10 -29.78 -26.86
CA SER A 99 -36.97 -29.64 -28.05
C SER A 99 -38.18 -28.74 -27.80
N SER A 100 -38.78 -28.84 -26.61
CA SER A 100 -39.94 -28.03 -26.20
C SER A 100 -39.54 -26.57 -25.99
N ILE A 101 -38.36 -26.31 -25.41
CA ILE A 101 -37.83 -24.97 -25.23
C ILE A 101 -37.38 -24.37 -26.58
N MET A 102 -36.72 -25.17 -27.44
CA MET A 102 -36.26 -24.74 -28.77
C MET A 102 -37.44 -24.25 -29.64
N LYS A 103 -38.58 -24.94 -29.60
CA LYS A 103 -39.80 -24.50 -30.28
C LYS A 103 -40.21 -23.08 -29.87
N ASP A 104 -40.14 -22.78 -28.59
CA ASP A 104 -40.53 -21.47 -28.05
C ASP A 104 -39.49 -20.37 -28.31
N THR A 105 -38.26 -20.71 -28.68
CA THR A 105 -37.25 -19.74 -29.14
C THR A 105 -37.39 -19.32 -30.61
N SER A 106 -38.12 -20.11 -31.42
CA SER A 106 -38.22 -19.91 -32.87
C SER A 106 -38.94 -18.61 -33.27
N VAL A 107 -38.64 -18.12 -34.46
CA VAL A 107 -39.24 -16.91 -35.03
C VAL A 107 -40.71 -17.19 -35.36
N GLY A 108 -41.63 -16.55 -34.63
CA GLY A 108 -43.09 -16.79 -34.73
C GLY A 108 -43.75 -17.17 -33.41
N SER A 109 -42.97 -17.56 -32.40
CA SER A 109 -43.44 -17.73 -31.02
C SER A 109 -43.73 -16.39 -30.34
N ASP A 110 -44.59 -16.42 -29.32
CA ASP A 110 -44.94 -15.22 -28.55
C ASP A 110 -43.69 -14.52 -28.01
N VAL A 111 -43.65 -13.20 -28.14
CA VAL A 111 -42.58 -12.33 -27.64
C VAL A 111 -42.35 -12.52 -26.15
N VAL A 112 -43.36 -12.93 -25.39
CA VAL A 112 -43.24 -13.24 -23.95
C VAL A 112 -42.45 -14.52 -23.68
N TYR A 113 -42.50 -15.50 -24.61
CA TYR A 113 -41.83 -16.80 -24.44
C TYR A 113 -40.37 -16.74 -24.85
N ARG A 114 -40.06 -16.10 -25.98
CA ARG A 114 -38.73 -16.15 -26.60
C ARG A 114 -37.58 -15.74 -25.67
N PRO A 115 -37.63 -14.61 -24.91
CA PRO A 115 -36.55 -14.24 -23.99
C PRO A 115 -36.40 -15.18 -22.79
N ASN A 116 -37.49 -15.80 -22.33
CA ASN A 116 -37.45 -16.71 -21.19
C ASN A 116 -36.99 -18.11 -21.62
N ALA A 117 -37.45 -18.55 -22.79
CA ALA A 117 -37.03 -19.78 -23.43
C ALA A 117 -35.52 -19.78 -23.71
N ILE A 118 -34.96 -18.70 -24.28
CA ILE A 118 -33.51 -18.65 -24.56
C ILE A 118 -32.66 -18.69 -23.27
N ARG A 119 -33.08 -17.99 -22.20
CA ARG A 119 -32.38 -18.02 -20.91
C ARG A 119 -32.43 -19.38 -20.25
N ALA A 120 -33.58 -20.06 -20.32
CA ALA A 120 -33.72 -21.42 -19.81
C ALA A 120 -32.91 -22.41 -20.64
N LEU A 121 -32.96 -22.31 -21.98
CA LEU A 121 -32.26 -23.19 -22.91
C LEU A 121 -30.75 -23.22 -22.65
N CYS A 122 -30.12 -22.05 -22.54
CA CYS A 122 -28.67 -21.95 -22.31
C CYS A 122 -28.21 -22.36 -20.91
N ARG A 123 -29.13 -22.63 -19.97
CA ARG A 123 -28.82 -23.19 -18.64
C ARG A 123 -29.07 -24.70 -18.55
N VAL A 124 -29.94 -25.22 -19.41
CA VAL A 124 -30.35 -26.64 -19.49
C VAL A 124 -29.40 -27.44 -20.39
N ILE A 125 -28.73 -26.78 -21.35
CA ILE A 125 -27.85 -27.39 -22.34
C ILE A 125 -26.44 -27.63 -21.82
N ASP A 126 -25.83 -28.73 -22.27
CA ASP A 126 -24.46 -29.14 -22.05
C ASP A 126 -23.54 -28.78 -23.25
N ALA A 127 -22.22 -28.88 -23.07
CA ALA A 127 -21.24 -28.50 -24.09
C ALA A 127 -21.44 -29.22 -25.44
N SER A 128 -21.90 -30.48 -25.42
CA SER A 128 -22.08 -31.29 -26.63
C SER A 128 -23.23 -30.82 -27.52
N THR A 129 -24.27 -30.20 -26.93
CA THR A 129 -25.48 -29.80 -27.66
C THR A 129 -25.52 -28.30 -28.02
N VAL A 130 -24.52 -27.50 -27.62
CA VAL A 130 -24.44 -26.07 -27.96
C VAL A 130 -24.42 -25.82 -29.47
N GLN A 131 -23.77 -26.68 -30.26
CA GLN A 131 -23.73 -26.53 -31.72
C GLN A 131 -25.11 -26.67 -32.36
N ALA A 132 -26.01 -27.47 -31.78
CA ALA A 132 -27.36 -27.68 -32.31
C ALA A 132 -28.24 -26.41 -32.19
N ILE A 133 -27.95 -25.56 -31.19
CA ILE A 133 -28.70 -24.31 -30.96
C ILE A 133 -28.04 -23.07 -31.56
N GLU A 134 -26.85 -23.19 -32.17
CA GLU A 134 -26.09 -22.06 -32.71
C GLU A 134 -26.93 -21.15 -33.63
N ARG A 135 -27.65 -21.74 -34.58
CA ARG A 135 -28.50 -20.99 -35.53
C ARG A 135 -29.63 -20.24 -34.82
N LEU A 136 -30.23 -20.84 -33.78
CA LEU A 136 -31.30 -20.22 -33.00
C LEU A 136 -30.76 -19.02 -32.20
N VAL A 137 -29.61 -19.19 -31.54
CA VAL A 137 -28.98 -18.13 -30.75
C VAL A 137 -28.56 -16.95 -31.64
N LYS A 138 -27.90 -17.21 -32.79
CA LYS A 138 -27.52 -16.19 -33.77
C LYS A 138 -28.72 -15.36 -34.22
N THR A 139 -29.82 -16.02 -34.58
CA THR A 139 -31.07 -15.36 -34.98
C THR A 139 -31.65 -14.50 -33.84
N CYS A 140 -31.56 -14.97 -32.60
CA CYS A 140 -32.05 -14.22 -31.44
C CYS A 140 -31.16 -13.01 -31.10
N ILE A 141 -29.84 -13.09 -31.29
CA ILE A 141 -28.90 -11.96 -31.08
C ILE A 141 -29.26 -10.78 -32.00
N VAL A 142 -29.53 -11.06 -33.28
CA VAL A 142 -29.88 -10.03 -34.26
C VAL A 142 -31.37 -9.67 -34.27
N ASP A 143 -32.18 -10.23 -33.36
CA ASP A 143 -33.63 -10.00 -33.32
C ASP A 143 -34.02 -8.52 -33.15
N LYS A 144 -35.10 -8.09 -33.80
CA LYS A 144 -35.61 -6.71 -33.74
C LYS A 144 -36.09 -6.32 -32.33
N ASN A 145 -36.54 -7.29 -31.54
CA ASN A 145 -36.97 -7.05 -30.17
C ASN A 145 -35.75 -6.98 -29.23
N PRO A 146 -35.51 -5.84 -28.56
CA PRO A 146 -34.38 -5.67 -27.65
C PRO A 146 -34.35 -6.69 -26.50
N SER A 147 -35.50 -7.15 -26.03
CA SER A 147 -35.59 -8.12 -24.92
C SER A 147 -35.08 -9.51 -25.33
N VAL A 148 -35.35 -9.93 -26.57
CA VAL A 148 -34.88 -11.20 -27.13
C VAL A 148 -33.38 -11.13 -27.39
N ALA A 149 -32.92 -10.05 -28.04
CA ALA A 149 -31.51 -9.83 -28.31
C ALA A 149 -30.68 -9.75 -27.02
N SER A 150 -31.15 -8.99 -26.03
CA SER A 150 -30.50 -8.88 -24.72
C SER A 150 -30.44 -10.23 -24.00
N ALA A 151 -31.54 -10.98 -23.98
CA ALA A 151 -31.56 -12.31 -23.38
C ALA A 151 -30.60 -13.28 -24.09
N ALA A 152 -30.53 -13.25 -25.42
CA ALA A 152 -29.61 -14.07 -26.20
C ALA A 152 -28.15 -13.70 -25.92
N LEU A 153 -27.80 -12.41 -25.94
CA LEU A 153 -26.43 -11.93 -25.67
C LEU A 153 -25.92 -12.34 -24.27
N VAL A 154 -26.75 -12.17 -23.23
CA VAL A 154 -26.40 -12.60 -21.86
C VAL A 154 -26.34 -14.12 -21.75
N SER A 155 -27.21 -14.83 -22.46
CA SER A 155 -27.17 -16.30 -22.48
C SER A 155 -25.92 -16.82 -23.17
N SER A 156 -25.48 -16.17 -24.26
CA SER A 156 -24.18 -16.43 -24.91
C SER A 156 -23.01 -16.19 -23.97
N TYR A 157 -23.09 -15.18 -23.11
CA TYR A 157 -22.08 -14.91 -22.08
C TYR A 157 -21.93 -16.09 -21.10
N HIS A 158 -23.04 -16.68 -20.66
CA HIS A 158 -23.02 -17.86 -19.79
C HIS A 158 -22.51 -19.13 -20.49
N LEU A 159 -22.59 -19.20 -21.82
CA LEU A 159 -22.07 -20.34 -22.60
C LEU A 159 -20.56 -20.23 -22.89
N LEU A 160 -19.93 -19.07 -22.72
CA LEU A 160 -18.50 -18.89 -22.98
C LEU A 160 -17.58 -19.85 -22.21
N PRO A 161 -17.79 -20.12 -20.89
CA PRO A 161 -16.99 -21.10 -20.15
C PRO A 161 -17.22 -22.54 -20.60
N VAL A 162 -18.39 -22.83 -21.19
CA VAL A 162 -18.81 -24.19 -21.56
C VAL A 162 -18.38 -24.55 -22.98
N ALA A 163 -18.53 -23.63 -23.94
CA ALA A 163 -18.30 -23.87 -25.37
C ALA A 163 -17.70 -22.63 -26.07
N LYS A 164 -16.50 -22.22 -25.64
CA LYS A 164 -15.82 -21.00 -26.10
C LYS A 164 -15.69 -20.89 -27.63
N ASP A 165 -15.31 -21.99 -28.30
CA ASP A 165 -15.05 -21.98 -29.75
C ASP A 165 -16.30 -21.87 -30.60
N VAL A 166 -17.43 -22.40 -30.12
CA VAL A 166 -18.73 -22.25 -30.79
C VAL A 166 -19.21 -20.81 -30.64
N VAL A 167 -19.16 -20.27 -29.42
CA VAL A 167 -19.64 -18.91 -29.12
C VAL A 167 -18.82 -17.86 -29.88
N ARG A 168 -17.50 -18.02 -30.03
CA ARG A 168 -16.63 -17.11 -30.82
C ARG A 168 -17.10 -16.93 -32.27
N ARG A 169 -17.76 -17.93 -32.88
CA ARG A 169 -18.32 -17.82 -34.25
C ARG A 169 -19.52 -16.88 -34.34
N TRP A 170 -20.01 -16.38 -33.21
CA TRP A 170 -21.17 -15.48 -33.12
C TRP A 170 -20.74 -14.00 -33.06
N GLN A 171 -19.43 -13.75 -33.25
CA GLN A 171 -18.83 -12.42 -33.17
C GLN A 171 -19.40 -11.42 -34.17
N SER A 172 -19.74 -11.87 -35.39
CA SER A 172 -20.37 -11.03 -36.42
C SER A 172 -21.73 -10.49 -35.97
N GLU A 173 -22.58 -11.39 -35.45
CA GLU A 173 -23.92 -11.09 -34.98
C GLU A 173 -23.88 -10.22 -33.71
N ALA A 174 -22.93 -10.49 -32.82
CA ALA A 174 -22.68 -9.64 -31.65
C ALA A 174 -22.21 -8.23 -32.05
N ALA A 175 -21.34 -8.11 -33.08
CA ALA A 175 -20.90 -6.82 -33.60
C ALA A 175 -22.05 -6.01 -34.24
N GLU A 176 -22.95 -6.68 -34.97
CA GLU A 176 -24.17 -6.08 -35.51
C GLU A 176 -25.12 -5.62 -34.39
N ALA A 177 -25.26 -6.41 -33.32
CA ALA A 177 -26.07 -6.03 -32.16
C ALA A 177 -25.48 -4.84 -31.36
N ALA A 178 -24.15 -4.66 -31.39
CA ALA A 178 -23.46 -3.54 -30.77
C ALA A 178 -23.63 -2.23 -31.56
N SER A 179 -23.57 -2.29 -32.90
CA SER A 179 -23.76 -1.11 -33.76
C SER A 179 -25.22 -0.79 -34.06
N GLY A 180 -26.13 -1.77 -33.93
CA GLY A 180 -27.54 -1.61 -34.21
C GLY A 180 -28.25 -0.68 -33.22
N SER A 181 -28.78 0.43 -33.71
CA SER A 181 -29.71 1.28 -32.95
C SER A 181 -31.11 0.65 -32.99
N LYS A 182 -31.30 -0.46 -32.25
CA LYS A 182 -32.61 -1.11 -32.11
C LYS A 182 -33.51 -0.26 -31.21
N SER A 183 -34.11 0.80 -31.76
CA SER A 183 -35.24 1.46 -31.11
C SER A 183 -36.47 0.55 -31.26
N GLY A 184 -37.18 0.31 -30.16
CA GLY A 184 -38.48 -0.34 -30.20
C GLY A 184 -39.50 0.59 -30.87
N GLY A 185 -39.46 0.71 -32.19
CA GLY A 185 -40.44 1.44 -32.98
C GLY A 185 -41.68 0.57 -33.21
N GLY A 186 -42.70 0.74 -32.38
CA GLY A 186 -44.06 0.26 -32.66
C GLY A 186 -44.68 1.11 -33.77
N PHE A 187 -44.92 0.49 -34.92
CA PHE A 187 -45.60 1.07 -36.08
C PHE A 187 -47.11 1.15 -35.80
N LEU A 188 -47.69 2.36 -35.73
CA LEU A 188 -49.14 2.56 -35.79
C LEU A 188 -49.46 3.93 -36.40
N GLY A 189 -49.61 3.94 -37.72
CA GLY A 189 -50.55 4.85 -38.37
C GLY A 189 -51.94 4.23 -38.37
N GLY A 190 -52.98 5.03 -38.11
CA GLY A 190 -54.39 4.65 -38.35
C GLY A 190 -55.31 4.74 -37.13
N PHE A 191 -56.18 5.76 -37.18
CA PHE A 191 -57.41 6.01 -36.42
C PHE A 191 -58.11 4.81 -35.76
N GLY A 192 -58.47 4.94 -34.47
CA GLY A 192 -59.45 4.08 -33.79
C GLY A 192 -59.42 4.23 -32.27
N GLY A 193 -60.44 4.84 -31.68
CA GLY A 193 -60.53 5.12 -30.24
C GLY A 193 -60.71 3.87 -29.37
N GLY A 194 -59.97 3.81 -28.27
CA GLY A 194 -60.11 2.81 -27.21
C GLY A 194 -59.05 3.03 -26.14
N SER A 195 -59.50 3.45 -24.95
CA SER A 195 -58.65 3.70 -23.78
C SER A 195 -57.97 2.41 -23.31
N HIS A 196 -56.71 2.22 -23.70
CA HIS A 196 -55.77 1.34 -23.01
C HIS A 196 -54.44 2.09 -22.84
N THR A 197 -53.99 2.17 -21.59
CA THR A 197 -52.75 2.77 -21.12
C THR A 197 -51.53 2.22 -21.87
N ALA A 198 -51.03 2.99 -22.83
CA ALA A 198 -49.76 2.76 -23.48
C ALA A 198 -48.61 2.95 -22.45
N LEU A 199 -47.97 1.85 -22.04
CA LEU A 199 -46.63 1.92 -21.47
C LEU A 199 -45.71 2.58 -22.50
N GLN A 200 -45.16 3.75 -22.16
CA GLN A 200 -44.13 4.42 -22.95
C GLN A 200 -43.01 3.42 -23.27
N ALA A 201 -42.77 3.18 -24.56
CA ALA A 201 -41.62 2.39 -25.01
C ALA A 201 -40.33 3.12 -24.62
N SER A 202 -39.68 2.70 -23.53
CA SER A 202 -38.36 3.22 -23.18
C SER A 202 -37.38 2.80 -24.29
N THR A 203 -36.66 3.75 -24.88
CA THR A 203 -35.51 3.51 -25.77
C THR A 203 -34.40 2.81 -24.98
N ASN A 204 -34.45 1.48 -24.93
CA ASN A 204 -33.52 0.67 -24.13
C ASN A 204 -32.33 0.21 -24.99
N TYR A 205 -31.20 0.92 -24.86
CA TYR A 205 -29.95 0.58 -25.56
C TYR A 205 -29.08 -0.44 -24.80
N MET A 206 -29.61 -1.14 -23.77
CA MET A 206 -28.85 -2.15 -23.02
C MET A 206 -28.34 -3.32 -23.89
N THR A 207 -28.95 -3.56 -25.05
CA THR A 207 -28.43 -4.53 -26.02
C THR A 207 -27.00 -4.20 -26.46
N GLN A 208 -26.67 -2.91 -26.61
CA GLN A 208 -25.30 -2.48 -26.95
C GLN A 208 -24.31 -2.81 -25.82
N TYR A 209 -24.73 -2.64 -24.56
CA TYR A 209 -23.90 -2.97 -23.40
C TYR A 209 -23.59 -4.48 -23.33
N HIS A 210 -24.62 -5.33 -23.47
CA HIS A 210 -24.43 -6.77 -23.47
C HIS A 210 -23.60 -7.25 -24.67
N ALA A 211 -23.79 -6.64 -25.84
CA ALA A 211 -23.03 -6.98 -27.05
C ALA A 211 -21.55 -6.61 -26.92
N ILE A 212 -21.23 -5.39 -26.46
CA ILE A 212 -19.84 -4.96 -26.26
C ILE A 212 -19.18 -5.77 -25.13
N GLY A 213 -19.90 -6.09 -24.05
CA GLY A 213 -19.41 -6.99 -23.01
C GLY A 213 -19.06 -8.39 -23.52
N LEU A 214 -19.91 -8.97 -24.36
CA LEU A 214 -19.65 -10.27 -24.98
C LEU A 214 -18.45 -10.22 -25.94
N LEU A 215 -18.37 -9.18 -26.78
CA LEU A 215 -17.25 -8.98 -27.70
C LEU A 215 -15.91 -8.81 -26.98
N TYR A 216 -15.89 -8.06 -25.87
CA TYR A 216 -14.73 -7.94 -25.00
C TYR A 216 -14.25 -9.32 -24.53
N GLN A 217 -15.14 -10.14 -23.98
CA GLN A 217 -14.80 -11.47 -23.47
C GLN A 217 -14.28 -12.42 -24.57
N MET A 218 -14.85 -12.33 -25.79
CA MET A 218 -14.40 -13.11 -26.95
C MET A 218 -12.98 -12.73 -27.40
N ARG A 219 -12.66 -11.44 -27.30
CA ARG A 219 -11.42 -10.79 -27.76
C ARG A 219 -10.37 -10.56 -26.69
N ALA A 220 -10.64 -10.94 -25.43
CA ALA A 220 -9.75 -10.66 -24.30
C ALA A 220 -8.32 -11.22 -24.46
N GLY A 221 -8.11 -12.19 -25.35
CA GLY A 221 -6.78 -12.73 -25.69
C GLY A 221 -6.09 -12.08 -26.89
N ASP A 222 -6.73 -11.14 -27.60
CA ASP A 222 -6.15 -10.43 -28.75
C ASP A 222 -6.24 -8.91 -28.52
N ARG A 223 -5.11 -8.34 -28.11
CA ARG A 223 -4.97 -6.92 -27.79
C ARG A 223 -5.29 -6.00 -28.97
N MET A 224 -4.81 -6.33 -30.17
CA MET A 224 -5.02 -5.48 -31.36
C MET A 224 -6.51 -5.41 -31.72
N SER A 225 -7.23 -6.52 -31.52
CA SER A 225 -8.69 -6.54 -31.70
C SER A 225 -9.45 -5.70 -30.67
N LEU A 226 -8.91 -5.56 -29.45
CA LEU A 226 -9.46 -4.68 -28.41
C LEU A 226 -9.22 -3.21 -28.74
N VAL A 227 -8.04 -2.84 -29.24
CA VAL A 227 -7.75 -1.46 -29.69
C VAL A 227 -8.70 -1.04 -30.81
N LYS A 228 -8.84 -1.88 -31.84
CA LYS A 228 -9.80 -1.64 -32.94
C LYS A 228 -11.23 -1.55 -32.44
N MET A 229 -11.60 -2.34 -31.43
CA MET A 229 -12.92 -2.29 -30.81
C MET A 229 -13.17 -0.93 -30.13
N VAL A 230 -12.22 -0.46 -29.31
CA VAL A 230 -12.34 0.85 -28.65
C VAL A 230 -12.47 1.96 -29.68
N GLN A 231 -11.60 1.99 -30.70
CA GLN A 231 -11.64 3.01 -31.75
C GLN A 231 -12.96 2.98 -32.55
N GLN A 232 -13.48 1.79 -32.87
CA GLN A 232 -14.71 1.65 -33.64
C GLN A 232 -15.93 2.13 -32.84
N TYR A 233 -16.03 1.75 -31.57
CA TYR A 233 -17.20 2.04 -30.73
C TYR A 233 -17.09 3.36 -29.96
N SER A 234 -15.91 4.00 -29.93
CA SER A 234 -15.72 5.35 -29.38
C SER A 234 -16.17 6.46 -30.35
N ALA A 235 -16.36 6.14 -31.63
CA ALA A 235 -16.84 7.09 -32.62
C ALA A 235 -18.20 7.69 -32.22
N ALA A 236 -18.33 9.01 -32.39
CA ALA A 236 -19.49 9.77 -31.96
C ALA A 236 -20.79 9.21 -32.57
N GLY A 237 -21.79 8.93 -31.73
CA GLY A 237 -23.12 8.47 -32.15
C GLY A 237 -23.26 6.97 -32.38
N VAL A 238 -22.17 6.19 -32.36
CA VAL A 238 -22.21 4.72 -32.52
C VAL A 238 -22.82 4.04 -31.29
N VAL A 239 -22.30 4.37 -30.11
CA VAL A 239 -22.80 3.86 -28.83
C VAL A 239 -23.67 4.91 -28.17
N LYS A 240 -24.95 4.57 -27.93
CA LYS A 240 -25.92 5.44 -27.25
C LYS A 240 -26.16 5.03 -25.81
N SER A 241 -25.79 3.80 -25.44
CA SER A 241 -25.94 3.28 -24.08
C SER A 241 -24.84 3.80 -23.14
N PRO A 242 -25.18 4.54 -22.07
CA PRO A 242 -24.19 5.01 -21.11
C PRO A 242 -23.43 3.86 -20.42
N ALA A 243 -24.09 2.73 -20.16
CA ALA A 243 -23.45 1.56 -19.55
C ALA A 243 -22.42 0.92 -20.48
N ALA A 244 -22.65 0.94 -21.79
CA ALA A 244 -21.68 0.49 -22.78
C ALA A 244 -20.47 1.42 -22.84
N THR A 245 -20.69 2.73 -22.79
CA THR A 245 -19.60 3.72 -22.77
C THR A 245 -18.73 3.57 -21.51
N VAL A 246 -19.31 3.27 -20.34
CA VAL A 246 -18.55 2.96 -19.11
C VAL A 246 -17.61 1.77 -19.31
N LEU A 247 -18.07 0.72 -20.00
CA LEU A 247 -17.21 -0.43 -20.31
C LEU A 247 -16.06 -0.05 -21.25
N LEU A 248 -16.32 0.83 -22.23
CA LEU A 248 -15.28 1.35 -23.12
C LEU A 248 -14.27 2.24 -22.39
N VAL A 249 -14.72 3.07 -21.44
CA VAL A 249 -13.84 3.88 -20.57
C VAL A 249 -12.88 2.96 -19.80
N ARG A 250 -13.39 1.91 -19.15
CA ARG A 250 -12.55 0.94 -18.42
C ARG A 250 -11.55 0.23 -19.32
N LEU A 251 -11.97 -0.13 -20.53
CA LEU A 251 -11.09 -0.77 -21.50
C LEU A 251 -10.02 0.18 -22.02
N ALA A 252 -10.37 1.43 -22.33
CA ALA A 252 -9.43 2.45 -22.78
C ALA A 252 -8.37 2.74 -21.71
N ALA A 253 -8.78 2.86 -20.44
CA ALA A 253 -7.86 3.03 -19.32
C ALA A 253 -6.90 1.84 -19.16
N LYS A 254 -7.43 0.61 -19.22
CA LYS A 254 -6.60 -0.61 -19.19
C LYS A 254 -5.59 -0.65 -20.34
N LEU A 255 -6.00 -0.29 -21.56
CA LEU A 255 -5.10 -0.24 -22.72
C LEU A 255 -4.05 0.87 -22.61
N ALA A 256 -4.38 1.99 -21.96
CA ALA A 256 -3.46 3.10 -21.72
C ALA A 256 -2.37 2.74 -20.69
N ASP A 257 -2.72 1.96 -19.66
CA ASP A 257 -1.76 1.48 -18.65
C ASP A 257 -0.84 0.38 -19.20
N GLU A 258 -1.34 -0.49 -20.09
CA GLU A 258 -0.56 -1.61 -20.63
C GLU A 258 0.37 -1.19 -21.80
N ASP A 259 0.08 -0.12 -22.54
CA ASP A 259 0.88 0.35 -23.70
C ASP A 259 1.23 1.84 -23.63
N PRO A 260 2.52 2.19 -23.55
CA PRO A 260 2.94 3.58 -23.68
C PRO A 260 2.53 4.21 -25.03
N ASN A 261 2.50 3.44 -26.13
CA ASN A 261 2.18 3.95 -27.46
C ASN A 261 0.68 4.26 -27.65
N LEU A 262 -0.19 3.55 -26.93
CA LEU A 262 -1.65 3.76 -26.99
C LEU A 262 -2.13 4.78 -25.97
N ARG A 263 -1.30 5.15 -24.99
CA ARG A 263 -1.65 6.08 -23.93
C ARG A 263 -2.23 7.38 -24.46
N LYS A 264 -1.52 8.07 -25.36
CA LYS A 264 -1.95 9.39 -25.88
C LYS A 264 -3.32 9.33 -26.61
N PRO A 265 -3.56 8.41 -27.57
CA PRO A 265 -4.90 8.22 -28.16
C PRO A 265 -6.00 7.88 -27.14
N MET A 266 -5.71 7.01 -26.16
CA MET A 266 -6.70 6.60 -25.16
C MET A 266 -7.04 7.73 -24.18
N MET A 267 -6.04 8.53 -23.78
CA MET A 267 -6.24 9.73 -22.94
C MET A 267 -7.13 10.77 -23.63
N GLN A 268 -6.97 10.99 -24.94
CA GLN A 268 -7.86 11.88 -25.70
C GLN A 268 -9.31 11.39 -25.70
N LEU A 269 -9.54 10.08 -25.74
CA LEU A 269 -10.89 9.51 -25.63
C LEU A 269 -11.46 9.69 -24.22
N LEU A 270 -10.65 9.44 -23.18
CA LEU A 270 -11.06 9.62 -21.78
C LEU A 270 -11.44 11.09 -21.49
N ASP A 271 -10.65 12.05 -21.97
CA ASP A 271 -10.96 13.49 -21.84
C ASP A 271 -12.27 13.86 -22.56
N GLY A 272 -12.51 13.31 -23.75
CA GLY A 272 -13.79 13.47 -24.45
C GLY A 272 -14.99 12.93 -23.65
N TRP A 273 -14.81 11.84 -22.91
CA TRP A 273 -15.87 11.23 -22.09
C TRP A 273 -16.11 11.94 -20.75
N LEU A 274 -15.20 12.80 -20.28
CA LEU A 274 -15.43 13.64 -19.09
C LEU A 274 -16.62 14.60 -19.25
N ARG A 275 -16.91 15.01 -20.49
CA ARG A 275 -17.99 15.96 -20.83
C ARG A 275 -19.22 15.27 -21.44
N HIS A 276 -19.38 13.97 -21.19
CA HIS A 276 -20.50 13.22 -21.70
C HIS A 276 -21.83 13.63 -21.05
N LYS A 277 -22.95 13.41 -21.74
CA LYS A 277 -24.30 13.80 -21.27
C LYS A 277 -24.74 13.06 -20.00
N SER A 278 -24.17 11.88 -19.75
CA SER A 278 -24.51 11.02 -18.62
C SER A 278 -23.47 11.14 -17.51
N GLU A 279 -23.88 11.56 -16.31
CA GLU A 279 -23.03 11.69 -15.11
C GLU A 279 -22.24 10.39 -14.82
N MET A 280 -22.85 9.22 -15.03
CA MET A 280 -22.20 7.92 -14.82
C MET A 280 -20.92 7.73 -15.66
N VAL A 281 -20.91 8.23 -16.89
CA VAL A 281 -19.73 8.14 -17.78
C VAL A 281 -18.66 9.12 -17.32
N ASN A 282 -19.07 10.33 -16.93
CA ASN A 282 -18.15 11.36 -16.44
C ASN A 282 -17.43 10.90 -15.16
N PHE A 283 -18.14 10.27 -14.23
CA PHE A 283 -17.55 9.72 -13.00
C PHE A 283 -16.58 8.56 -13.28
N GLU A 284 -16.94 7.64 -14.17
CA GLU A 284 -16.02 6.53 -14.50
C GLU A 284 -14.79 7.06 -15.24
N ALA A 285 -14.93 8.01 -16.16
CA ALA A 285 -13.82 8.63 -16.88
C ALA A 285 -12.90 9.39 -15.91
N ALA A 286 -13.47 10.21 -15.01
CA ALA A 286 -12.70 10.92 -14.00
C ALA A 286 -11.97 9.96 -13.06
N LYS A 287 -12.65 8.90 -12.60
CA LYS A 287 -12.02 7.86 -11.77
C LYS A 287 -10.88 7.16 -12.50
N ALA A 288 -11.10 6.73 -13.73
CA ALA A 288 -10.09 6.07 -14.54
C ALA A 288 -8.86 6.96 -14.75
N ILE A 289 -9.08 8.26 -14.99
CA ILE A 289 -8.00 9.26 -15.08
C ILE A 289 -7.24 9.36 -13.76
N CYS A 290 -7.94 9.51 -12.63
CA CYS A 290 -7.32 9.64 -11.31
C CYS A 290 -6.57 8.39 -10.81
N ASP A 291 -6.93 7.19 -11.29
CA ASP A 291 -6.34 5.92 -10.85
C ASP A 291 -5.08 5.51 -11.69
N MET A 292 -4.72 6.25 -12.75
CA MET A 292 -3.55 5.94 -13.61
C MET A 292 -2.20 6.27 -12.94
N ARG A 293 -1.17 5.46 -13.23
CA ARG A 293 0.15 5.52 -12.55
C ARG A 293 1.03 6.71 -12.92
N ASP A 294 1.02 7.15 -14.19
CA ASP A 294 1.94 8.18 -14.70
C ASP A 294 1.24 9.47 -15.15
N ILE A 295 0.21 9.90 -14.41
CA ILE A 295 -0.63 11.03 -14.82
C ILE A 295 0.09 12.39 -14.71
N THR A 296 0.04 13.16 -15.81
CA THR A 296 0.54 14.53 -15.83
C THR A 296 -0.44 15.49 -15.16
N ASP A 297 0.06 16.59 -14.60
CA ASP A 297 -0.81 17.56 -13.92
C ASP A 297 -1.81 18.22 -14.89
N ALA A 298 -1.44 18.38 -16.16
CA ALA A 298 -2.33 18.91 -17.19
C ALA A 298 -3.55 18.01 -17.48
N GLU A 299 -3.35 16.68 -17.49
CA GLU A 299 -4.43 15.69 -17.68
C GLU A 299 -5.38 15.66 -16.47
N LEU A 300 -4.84 15.91 -15.28
CA LEU A 300 -5.58 15.86 -14.02
C LEU A 300 -6.53 17.07 -13.84
N VAL A 301 -6.12 18.25 -14.32
CA VAL A 301 -6.88 19.51 -14.14
C VAL A 301 -8.30 19.40 -14.68
N GLN A 302 -8.51 18.78 -15.85
CA GLN A 302 -9.84 18.64 -16.43
C GLN A 302 -10.72 17.68 -15.62
N ALA A 303 -10.17 16.55 -15.17
CA ALA A 303 -10.90 15.60 -14.34
C ALA A 303 -11.30 16.23 -12.99
N VAL A 304 -10.38 16.94 -12.34
CA VAL A 304 -10.64 17.69 -11.10
C VAL A 304 -11.74 18.73 -11.31
N HIS A 305 -11.68 19.51 -12.38
CA HIS A 305 -12.67 20.55 -12.66
C HIS A 305 -14.09 19.98 -12.86
N VAL A 306 -14.22 18.83 -13.54
CA VAL A 306 -15.51 18.15 -13.68
C VAL A 306 -16.03 17.63 -12.34
N LEU A 307 -15.15 17.06 -11.51
CA LEU A 307 -15.51 16.61 -10.16
C LEU A 307 -15.92 17.80 -9.26
N GLN A 308 -15.24 18.94 -9.38
CA GLN A 308 -15.58 20.18 -8.67
C GLN A 308 -17.01 20.64 -8.98
N LEU A 309 -17.39 20.65 -10.26
CA LEU A 309 -18.75 21.00 -10.68
C LEU A 309 -19.80 20.11 -10.01
N PHE A 310 -19.50 18.82 -9.82
CA PHE A 310 -20.40 17.88 -9.18
C PHE A 310 -20.57 18.09 -7.66
N LEU A 311 -19.65 18.78 -6.98
CA LEU A 311 -19.78 19.11 -5.55
C LEU A 311 -20.94 20.09 -5.28
N THR A 312 -21.26 20.94 -6.25
CA THR A 312 -22.35 21.92 -6.16
C THR A 312 -23.71 21.36 -6.60
N SER A 313 -23.76 20.13 -7.14
CA SER A 313 -24.99 19.49 -7.62
C SER A 313 -26.04 19.34 -6.51
N PRO A 314 -27.34 19.57 -6.74
CA PRO A 314 -28.37 19.38 -5.71
C PRO A 314 -28.54 17.92 -5.25
N ARG A 315 -27.97 16.96 -5.98
CA ARG A 315 -28.10 15.51 -5.70
C ARG A 315 -27.02 15.03 -4.75
N ALA A 316 -27.42 14.54 -3.57
CA ALA A 316 -26.50 14.00 -2.56
C ALA A 316 -25.60 12.86 -3.08
N VAL A 317 -26.14 11.97 -3.93
CA VAL A 317 -25.39 10.84 -4.52
C VAL A 317 -24.27 11.34 -5.43
N THR A 318 -24.54 12.35 -6.25
CA THR A 318 -23.57 12.99 -7.15
C THR A 318 -22.45 13.67 -6.35
N LYS A 319 -22.80 14.42 -5.30
CA LYS A 319 -21.80 15.02 -4.39
C LYS A 319 -20.92 13.97 -3.72
N PHE A 320 -21.53 12.91 -3.19
CA PHE A 320 -20.82 11.84 -2.51
C PHE A 320 -19.84 11.11 -3.44
N ALA A 321 -20.26 10.79 -4.66
CA ALA A 321 -19.40 10.13 -5.65
C ALA A 321 -18.20 11.01 -6.04
N ALA A 322 -18.43 12.31 -6.30
CA ALA A 322 -17.37 13.26 -6.62
C ALA A 322 -16.36 13.37 -5.47
N LEU A 323 -16.88 13.56 -4.25
CA LEU A 323 -16.06 13.75 -3.06
C LEU A 323 -15.26 12.49 -2.71
N ARG A 324 -15.81 11.29 -2.92
CA ARG A 324 -15.08 10.03 -2.72
C ARG A 324 -13.89 9.89 -3.66
N ILE A 325 -14.04 10.26 -4.93
CA ILE A 325 -12.94 10.23 -5.91
C ILE A 325 -11.87 11.26 -5.53
N LEU A 326 -12.28 12.49 -5.20
CA LEU A 326 -11.37 13.55 -4.74
C LEU A 326 -10.62 13.15 -3.46
N SER A 327 -11.29 12.49 -2.51
CA SER A 327 -10.68 12.03 -1.24
C SER A 327 -9.63 10.95 -1.46
N GLN A 328 -9.87 10.04 -2.41
CA GLN A 328 -8.90 9.02 -2.81
C GLN A 328 -7.68 9.69 -3.46
N MET A 329 -7.90 10.61 -4.40
CA MET A 329 -6.83 11.35 -5.08
C MET A 329 -6.02 12.26 -4.14
N ALA A 330 -6.66 12.89 -3.16
CA ALA A 330 -5.99 13.71 -2.15
C ALA A 330 -4.96 12.93 -1.32
N SER A 331 -4.99 11.60 -1.36
CA SER A 331 -3.97 10.76 -0.71
C SER A 331 -2.67 10.66 -1.51
N PHE A 332 -2.72 10.88 -2.83
CA PHE A 332 -1.57 10.74 -3.74
C PHE A 332 -1.09 12.09 -4.29
N LYS A 333 -2.02 12.98 -4.67
CA LYS A 333 -1.73 14.34 -5.19
C LYS A 333 -2.62 15.39 -4.50
N PRO A 334 -2.29 15.81 -3.25
CA PRO A 334 -3.08 16.79 -2.51
C PRO A 334 -3.18 18.17 -3.19
N ASP A 335 -2.11 18.60 -3.89
CA ASP A 335 -2.04 19.93 -4.51
C ASP A 335 -3.11 20.15 -5.60
N ALA A 336 -3.39 19.11 -6.38
CA ALA A 336 -4.40 19.18 -7.45
C ALA A 336 -5.82 19.37 -6.89
N VAL A 337 -6.13 18.73 -5.77
CA VAL A 337 -7.46 18.79 -5.11
C VAL A 337 -7.65 20.13 -4.37
N ARG A 338 -6.56 20.83 -4.02
CA ARG A 338 -6.61 22.07 -3.22
C ARG A 338 -7.51 23.14 -3.82
N SER A 339 -7.61 23.20 -5.15
CA SER A 339 -8.51 24.10 -5.87
C SER A 339 -9.99 23.94 -5.49
N CYS A 340 -10.39 22.75 -5.04
CA CYS A 340 -11.75 22.41 -4.66
C CYS A 340 -12.06 22.67 -3.17
N ASN A 341 -11.09 23.09 -2.35
CA ASN A 341 -11.24 23.15 -0.89
C ASN A 341 -12.43 24.03 -0.47
N GLN A 342 -12.63 25.19 -1.12
CA GLN A 342 -13.74 26.08 -0.77
C GLN A 342 -15.12 25.43 -0.99
N ASP A 343 -15.28 24.66 -2.07
CA ASP A 343 -16.52 23.93 -2.34
C ASP A 343 -16.70 22.76 -1.36
N ILE A 344 -15.61 22.06 -1.02
CA ILE A 344 -15.62 20.94 -0.06
C ILE A 344 -15.97 21.44 1.36
N GLU A 345 -15.49 22.60 1.77
CA GLU A 345 -15.82 23.19 3.09
C GLU A 345 -17.32 23.44 3.25
N SER A 346 -18.01 23.85 2.18
CA SER A 346 -19.47 24.02 2.21
C SER A 346 -20.22 22.71 2.47
N LEU A 347 -19.57 21.56 2.29
CA LEU A 347 -20.14 20.24 2.49
C LEU A 347 -19.95 19.69 3.92
N ILE A 348 -19.17 20.36 4.78
CA ILE A 348 -19.01 19.94 6.19
C ILE A 348 -20.34 20.05 6.94
N THR A 349 -21.13 21.09 6.68
CA THR A 349 -22.45 21.32 7.32
C THR A 349 -23.59 20.56 6.64
N ASN A 350 -23.28 19.58 5.77
CA ASN A 350 -24.29 18.82 5.05
C ASN A 350 -25.08 17.89 5.98
N SER A 351 -26.38 17.75 5.74
CA SER A 351 -27.24 16.84 6.51
C SER A 351 -26.85 15.37 6.38
N ASN A 352 -26.19 14.97 5.29
CA ASN A 352 -25.67 13.63 5.12
C ASN A 352 -24.27 13.50 5.75
N ARG A 353 -24.22 12.79 6.88
CA ARG A 353 -22.99 12.54 7.65
C ARG A 353 -21.87 11.96 6.80
N SER A 354 -22.15 11.01 5.91
CA SER A 354 -21.13 10.41 5.06
C SER A 354 -20.44 11.44 4.16
N ILE A 355 -21.17 12.45 3.68
CA ILE A 355 -20.61 13.54 2.87
C ILE A 355 -19.73 14.43 3.75
N ALA A 356 -20.21 14.82 4.93
CA ALA A 356 -19.45 15.64 5.88
C ALA A 356 -18.14 14.95 6.32
N THR A 357 -18.21 13.66 6.65
CA THR A 357 -17.06 12.80 6.98
C THR A 357 -16.01 12.82 5.86
N PHE A 358 -16.39 12.52 4.61
CA PHE A 358 -15.45 12.56 3.50
C PHE A 358 -14.93 13.99 3.22
N ALA A 359 -15.72 15.03 3.49
CA ALA A 359 -15.31 16.41 3.30
C ALA A 359 -14.20 16.78 4.28
N ILE A 360 -14.40 16.48 5.57
CA ILE A 360 -13.41 16.68 6.64
C ILE A 360 -12.13 15.90 6.32
N THR A 361 -12.24 14.60 6.03
CA THR A 361 -11.08 13.76 5.71
C THR A 361 -10.30 14.29 4.50
N THR A 362 -10.99 14.80 3.48
CA THR A 362 -10.34 15.37 2.29
C THR A 362 -9.65 16.69 2.62
N LEU A 363 -10.31 17.58 3.37
CA LEU A 363 -9.74 18.87 3.78
C LEU A 363 -8.54 18.72 4.72
N LEU A 364 -8.53 17.71 5.59
CA LEU A 364 -7.36 17.40 6.41
C LEU A 364 -6.16 16.95 5.55
N LYS A 365 -6.40 16.29 4.41
CA LYS A 365 -5.32 15.89 3.47
C LYS A 365 -4.84 17.05 2.60
N THR A 366 -5.75 17.94 2.18
CA THR A 366 -5.46 19.04 1.25
C THR A 366 -5.24 20.38 1.92
N GLY A 367 -5.33 20.42 3.26
CA GLY A 367 -5.26 21.62 4.07
C GLY A 367 -3.97 22.40 3.88
N ASN A 368 -4.10 23.73 3.84
CA ASN A 368 -2.98 24.67 3.84
C ASN A 368 -2.98 25.48 5.14
N GLU A 369 -1.87 26.13 5.45
CA GLU A 369 -1.68 26.88 6.70
C GLU A 369 -2.75 27.95 6.95
N SER A 370 -3.27 28.60 5.89
CA SER A 370 -4.30 29.63 5.99
C SER A 370 -5.71 29.10 6.26
N SER A 371 -5.99 27.83 5.93
CA SER A 371 -7.29 27.18 6.16
C SER A 371 -7.42 26.52 7.54
N VAL A 372 -6.32 26.27 8.24
CA VAL A 372 -6.28 25.53 9.51
C VAL A 372 -7.26 26.10 10.53
N ASP A 373 -7.20 27.40 10.79
CA ASP A 373 -8.02 28.05 11.82
C ASP A 373 -9.53 27.91 11.55
N ARG A 374 -9.93 27.94 10.27
CA ARG A 374 -11.33 27.76 9.86
C ARG A 374 -11.76 26.30 9.96
N LEU A 375 -10.89 25.38 9.52
CA LEU A 375 -11.13 23.95 9.53
C LEU A 375 -11.30 23.44 10.97
N MET A 376 -10.41 23.83 11.89
CA MET A 376 -10.49 23.41 13.30
C MET A 376 -11.81 23.83 13.95
N LYS A 377 -12.26 25.08 13.73
CA LYS A 377 -13.54 25.57 14.26
C LYS A 377 -14.75 24.78 13.75
N GLN A 378 -14.75 24.37 12.48
CA GLN A 378 -15.86 23.61 11.90
C GLN A 378 -15.87 22.15 12.38
N ILE A 379 -14.69 21.55 12.56
CA ILE A 379 -14.57 20.16 13.02
C ILE A 379 -15.01 20.03 14.49
N THR A 380 -14.72 20.99 15.37
CA THR A 380 -15.08 20.89 16.81
C THR A 380 -16.56 20.60 17.02
N GLY A 381 -17.47 21.29 16.32
CA GLY A 381 -18.91 21.04 16.43
C GLY A 381 -19.34 19.66 15.90
N PHE A 382 -18.59 19.11 14.94
CA PHE A 382 -18.87 17.80 14.36
C PHE A 382 -18.36 16.62 15.22
N MET A 383 -17.32 16.83 16.04
CA MET A 383 -16.72 15.79 16.88
C MET A 383 -17.71 15.16 17.87
N ALA A 384 -18.68 15.93 18.36
CA ALA A 384 -19.70 15.42 19.31
C ALA A 384 -20.68 14.42 18.69
N GLU A 385 -20.86 14.44 17.36
CA GLU A 385 -21.89 13.66 16.67
C GLU A 385 -21.39 12.35 16.04
N ILE A 386 -20.10 12.03 16.20
CA ILE A 386 -19.42 10.90 15.54
C ILE A 386 -18.91 9.85 16.51
N THR A 387 -18.64 8.65 15.97
CA THR A 387 -18.09 7.52 16.72
C THR A 387 -16.62 7.73 17.08
N ASP A 388 -16.18 7.11 18.18
CA ASP A 388 -14.81 7.24 18.67
C ASP A 388 -13.75 6.74 17.66
N GLU A 389 -14.05 5.70 16.88
CA GLU A 389 -13.18 5.23 15.79
C GLU A 389 -12.89 6.34 14.76
N PHE A 390 -13.93 7.11 14.40
CA PHE A 390 -13.77 8.21 13.44
C PHE A 390 -13.06 9.40 14.09
N LYS A 391 -13.34 9.70 15.37
CA LYS A 391 -12.61 10.71 16.13
C LYS A 391 -11.11 10.42 16.17
N VAL A 392 -10.71 9.17 16.41
CA VAL A 392 -9.30 8.75 16.39
C VAL A 392 -8.65 9.09 15.04
N THR A 393 -9.32 8.77 13.93
CA THR A 393 -8.82 9.06 12.58
C THR A 393 -8.62 10.56 12.35
N ILE A 394 -9.55 11.41 12.82
CA ILE A 394 -9.42 12.87 12.75
C ILE A 394 -8.22 13.33 13.57
N VAL A 395 -8.08 12.84 14.81
CA VAL A 395 -6.99 13.21 15.71
C VAL A 395 -5.63 12.84 15.13
N GLU A 396 -5.50 11.67 14.51
CA GLU A 396 -4.27 11.26 13.81
C GLU A 396 -3.94 12.20 12.64
N ALA A 397 -4.93 12.58 11.84
CA ALA A 397 -4.72 13.53 10.76
C ALA A 397 -4.33 14.94 11.27
N VAL A 398 -4.97 15.39 12.36
CA VAL A 398 -4.64 16.65 13.03
C VAL A 398 -3.22 16.61 13.63
N ARG A 399 -2.83 15.50 14.24
CA ARG A 399 -1.47 15.26 14.76
C ARG A 399 -0.43 15.47 13.66
N THR A 400 -0.60 14.83 12.50
CA THR A 400 0.32 14.98 11.36
C THR A 400 0.34 16.42 10.83
N LEU A 401 -0.81 17.07 10.70
CA LEU A 401 -0.90 18.47 10.27
C LEU A 401 -0.19 19.43 11.23
N ALA A 402 -0.31 19.18 12.53
CA ALA A 402 0.31 20.02 13.55
C ALA A 402 1.85 19.91 13.53
N LEU A 403 2.38 18.73 13.21
CA LEU A 403 3.82 18.53 12.99
C LEU A 403 4.31 19.20 11.68
N LYS A 404 3.46 19.23 10.65
CA LYS A 404 3.75 19.87 9.36
C LYS A 404 3.69 21.40 9.41
N PHE A 405 2.72 21.98 10.11
CA PHE A 405 2.48 23.43 10.18
C PHE A 405 2.77 23.98 11.59
N LYS A 406 4.04 23.96 11.99
CA LYS A 406 4.48 24.33 13.36
C LYS A 406 4.08 25.74 13.78
N ALA A 407 4.03 26.70 12.85
CA ALA A 407 3.64 28.09 13.12
C ALA A 407 2.18 28.26 13.60
N LYS A 408 1.31 27.27 13.33
CA LYS A 408 -0.10 27.25 13.74
C LYS A 408 -0.38 26.32 14.92
N GLN A 409 0.65 25.93 15.67
CA GLN A 409 0.55 24.98 16.79
C GLN A 409 -0.50 25.37 17.84
N SER A 410 -0.67 26.66 18.12
CA SER A 410 -1.63 27.15 19.12
C SER A 410 -3.07 26.80 18.77
N GLY A 411 -3.45 26.88 17.48
CA GLY A 411 -4.77 26.49 17.00
C GLY A 411 -5.02 24.99 17.12
N PHE A 412 -4.02 24.17 16.80
CA PHE A 412 -4.10 22.71 16.95
C PHE A 412 -4.17 22.28 18.42
N LEU A 413 -3.36 22.90 19.28
CA LEU A 413 -3.36 22.60 20.71
C LEU A 413 -4.68 23.00 21.37
N ALA A 414 -5.25 24.16 21.02
CA ALA A 414 -6.57 24.57 21.49
C ALA A 414 -7.67 23.58 21.09
N PHE A 415 -7.62 23.07 19.85
CA PHE A 415 -8.53 22.02 19.38
C PHE A 415 -8.35 20.72 20.18
N LEU A 416 -7.12 20.22 20.30
CA LEU A 416 -6.80 18.98 21.04
C LEU A 416 -7.20 19.09 22.53
N SER A 417 -6.95 20.25 23.15
CA SER A 417 -7.33 20.53 24.54
C SER A 417 -8.86 20.52 24.73
N GLY A 418 -9.61 21.14 23.80
CA GLY A 418 -11.07 21.13 23.84
C GLY A 418 -11.64 19.70 23.80
N ILE A 419 -11.24 18.91 22.80
CA ILE A 419 -11.74 17.53 22.65
C ILE A 419 -11.21 16.57 23.74
N LEU A 420 -10.11 16.92 24.41
CA LEU A 420 -9.60 16.17 25.55
C LEU A 420 -10.49 16.33 26.79
N ARG A 421 -11.29 17.40 26.88
CA ARG A 421 -12.27 17.60 27.98
C ARG A 421 -13.61 16.90 27.74
N ASP A 422 -13.99 16.68 26.48
CA ASP A 422 -15.26 16.05 26.13
C ASP A 422 -15.35 14.59 26.58
N GLU A 423 -16.53 13.99 26.68
CA GLU A 423 -16.65 12.56 26.97
C GLU A 423 -16.12 11.71 25.79
N GLY A 424 -15.43 10.60 26.09
CA GLY A 424 -14.97 9.66 25.07
C GLY A 424 -14.21 8.46 25.63
N GLY A 425 -14.14 7.40 24.82
CA GLY A 425 -13.47 6.15 25.19
C GLY A 425 -11.95 6.25 25.26
N TYR A 426 -11.33 5.21 25.82
CA TYR A 426 -9.89 5.12 26.04
C TYR A 426 -9.05 5.34 24.77
N GLU A 427 -9.39 4.68 23.66
CA GLU A 427 -8.62 4.75 22.41
C GLU A 427 -8.60 6.17 21.83
N PHE A 428 -9.74 6.87 21.88
CA PHE A 428 -9.83 8.26 21.47
C PHE A 428 -8.97 9.17 22.35
N LYS A 429 -9.10 9.05 23.68
CA LYS A 429 -8.29 9.84 24.63
C LYS A 429 -6.80 9.54 24.50
N ARG A 430 -6.42 8.27 24.26
CA ARG A 430 -5.04 7.88 23.99
C ARG A 430 -4.50 8.60 22.77
N ALA A 431 -5.23 8.61 21.65
CA ALA A 431 -4.81 9.27 20.43
C ALA A 431 -4.59 10.79 20.63
N VAL A 432 -5.48 11.46 21.38
CA VAL A 432 -5.35 12.89 21.69
C VAL A 432 -4.13 13.16 22.57
N VAL A 433 -3.95 12.39 23.64
CA VAL A 433 -2.79 12.52 24.54
C VAL A 433 -1.49 12.27 23.78
N GLU A 434 -1.42 11.26 22.91
CA GLU A 434 -0.25 11.01 22.07
C GLU A 434 0.04 12.16 21.10
N ALA A 435 -0.99 12.78 20.53
CA ALA A 435 -0.82 13.96 19.67
C ALA A 435 -0.23 15.15 20.44
N ILE A 436 -0.69 15.41 21.66
CA ILE A 436 -0.15 16.46 22.53
C ILE A 436 1.30 16.13 22.96
N MET A 437 1.59 14.86 23.27
CA MET A 437 2.96 14.42 23.60
C MET A 437 3.94 14.59 22.44
N ASP A 438 3.48 14.47 21.20
CA ASP A 438 4.32 14.74 20.03
C ASP A 438 4.52 16.23 19.81
N LEU A 439 3.52 17.07 20.07
CA LEU A 439 3.71 18.54 20.08
C LEU A 439 4.77 18.96 21.09
N ILE A 440 4.74 18.40 22.31
CA ILE A 440 5.75 18.65 23.35
C ILE A 440 7.16 18.27 22.87
N ARG A 441 7.29 17.16 22.13
CA ARG A 441 8.58 16.65 21.64
C ARG A 441 9.14 17.44 20.47
N PHE A 442 8.31 17.82 19.50
CA PHE A 442 8.78 18.28 18.19
C PHE A 442 8.52 19.77 17.92
N VAL A 443 7.79 20.45 18.81
CA VAL A 443 7.45 21.88 18.71
C VAL A 443 7.77 22.58 20.04
N PRO A 444 8.99 23.13 20.21
CA PRO A 444 9.42 23.76 21.47
C PRO A 444 8.51 24.89 21.95
N GLU A 445 7.96 25.68 21.03
CA GLU A 445 7.05 26.80 21.33
C GLU A 445 5.72 26.35 21.96
N ALA A 446 5.29 25.11 21.70
CA ALA A 446 4.04 24.56 22.23
C ALA A 446 4.21 23.92 23.61
N LYS A 447 5.46 23.73 24.06
CA LYS A 447 5.80 22.83 25.17
C LYS A 447 5.12 23.23 26.48
N GLU A 448 5.17 24.50 26.88
CA GLU A 448 4.58 24.94 28.15
C GLU A 448 3.06 24.81 28.18
N ASP A 449 2.38 25.28 27.13
CA ASP A 449 0.92 25.22 27.02
C ASP A 449 0.42 23.77 26.92
N ALA A 450 1.15 22.91 26.20
CA ALA A 450 0.81 21.50 26.05
C ALA A 450 1.01 20.73 27.36
N LEU A 451 2.11 21.00 28.09
CA LEU A 451 2.32 20.43 29.43
C LEU A 451 1.25 20.90 30.42
N ALA A 452 0.84 22.18 30.36
CA ALA A 452 -0.24 22.70 31.20
C ALA A 452 -1.58 21.98 30.92
N THR A 453 -1.90 21.74 29.65
CA THR A 453 -3.10 20.99 29.24
C THR A 453 -3.10 19.57 29.79
N LEU A 454 -1.96 18.87 29.72
CA LEU A 454 -1.83 17.51 30.30
C LEU A 454 -1.92 17.51 31.83
N CYS A 455 -1.42 18.56 32.50
CA CYS A 455 -1.52 18.71 33.95
C CYS A 455 -2.96 18.95 34.41
N GLU A 456 -3.76 19.68 33.65
CA GLU A 456 -5.19 19.84 33.95
C GLU A 456 -5.94 18.51 33.73
N PHE A 457 -5.68 17.83 32.62
CA PHE A 457 -6.35 16.56 32.32
C PHE A 457 -6.03 15.45 33.32
N ILE A 458 -4.80 15.38 33.85
CA ILE A 458 -4.43 14.35 34.83
C ILE A 458 -5.13 14.54 36.18
N GLU A 459 -5.74 15.70 36.46
CA GLU A 459 -6.48 15.91 37.71
C GLU A 459 -7.74 15.07 37.83
N ASP A 460 -8.46 14.92 36.72
CA ASP A 460 -9.73 14.20 36.60
C ASP A 460 -9.62 13.01 35.61
N CYS A 461 -8.44 12.43 35.45
CA CYS A 461 -8.23 11.34 34.49
C CYS A 461 -8.75 10.00 35.04
N GLU A 462 -9.80 9.48 34.43
CA GLU A 462 -10.38 8.17 34.80
C GLU A 462 -9.51 6.97 34.34
N PHE A 463 -8.58 7.18 33.41
CA PHE A 463 -7.81 6.11 32.79
C PHE A 463 -6.39 5.97 33.37
N THR A 464 -6.18 4.97 34.22
CA THR A 464 -4.87 4.66 34.85
C THR A 464 -3.71 4.60 33.85
N LYS A 465 -3.90 3.93 32.69
CA LYS A 465 -2.86 3.81 31.66
C LYS A 465 -2.45 5.17 31.07
N LEU A 466 -3.39 6.11 30.93
CA LEU A 466 -3.09 7.46 30.43
C LEU A 466 -2.40 8.29 31.50
N ALA A 467 -2.86 8.23 32.74
CA ALA A 467 -2.22 8.91 33.87
C ALA A 467 -0.74 8.53 34.01
N VAL A 468 -0.42 7.23 33.95
CA VAL A 468 0.98 6.74 33.97
C VAL A 468 1.80 7.32 32.82
N ARG A 469 1.25 7.35 31.60
CA ARG A 469 1.97 7.87 30.42
C ARG A 469 2.19 9.38 30.49
N ILE A 470 1.23 10.13 31.03
CA ILE A 470 1.36 11.57 31.27
C ILE A 470 2.41 11.83 32.34
N LEU A 471 2.39 11.11 33.47
CA LEU A 471 3.40 11.22 34.53
C LEU A 471 4.82 10.97 34.01
N PHE A 472 4.97 9.98 33.12
CA PHE A 472 6.25 9.71 32.48
C PHE A 472 6.77 10.92 31.69
N VAL A 473 5.91 11.59 30.92
CA VAL A 473 6.27 12.79 30.14
C VAL A 473 6.53 13.98 31.06
N LEU A 474 5.72 14.19 32.11
CA LEU A 474 5.95 15.25 33.10
C LEU A 474 7.28 15.08 33.81
N GLY A 475 7.63 13.85 34.20
CA GLY A 475 8.93 13.53 34.80
C GLY A 475 10.11 13.76 33.85
N ARG A 476 9.92 13.58 32.54
CA ARG A 476 10.98 13.77 31.54
C ARG A 476 11.18 15.24 31.16
N GLU A 477 10.08 15.93 30.87
CA GLU A 477 10.12 17.28 30.30
C GLU A 477 10.03 18.39 31.35
N GLY A 478 9.36 18.13 32.46
CA GLY A 478 9.10 19.08 33.53
C GLY A 478 10.36 19.63 34.23
N PRO A 479 11.41 18.83 34.50
CA PRO A 479 12.65 19.34 35.10
C PRO A 479 13.36 20.40 34.25
N SER A 480 13.21 20.34 32.92
CA SER A 480 13.82 21.26 31.97
C SER A 480 13.00 22.53 31.72
N THR A 481 11.87 22.71 32.41
CA THR A 481 11.02 23.91 32.26
C THR A 481 11.47 25.06 33.18
N PRO A 482 11.11 26.32 32.88
CA PRO A 482 11.45 27.46 33.74
C PRO A 482 10.86 27.41 35.15
N HIS A 483 9.73 26.69 35.35
CA HIS A 483 9.03 26.61 36.64
C HIS A 483 8.71 25.16 37.05
N PRO A 484 9.72 24.35 37.45
CA PRO A 484 9.53 22.93 37.77
C PRO A 484 8.57 22.67 38.94
N THR A 485 8.54 23.57 39.93
CA THR A 485 7.73 23.45 41.16
C THR A 485 6.23 23.32 40.88
N LYS A 486 5.74 23.94 39.79
CA LYS A 486 4.34 23.82 39.36
C LYS A 486 3.99 22.36 39.06
N TYR A 487 4.85 21.65 38.31
CA TYR A 487 4.63 20.27 37.89
C TYR A 487 4.75 19.28 39.04
N ILE A 488 5.66 19.52 39.99
CA ILE A 488 5.81 18.71 41.21
C ILE A 488 4.50 18.64 41.99
N ARG A 489 3.75 19.75 42.07
CA ARG A 489 2.44 19.78 42.75
C ARG A 489 1.43 18.84 42.10
N TYR A 490 1.32 18.85 40.77
CA TYR A 490 0.40 17.96 40.04
C TYR A 490 0.78 16.49 40.23
N ILE A 491 2.07 16.17 40.20
CA ILE A 491 2.57 14.81 40.44
C ILE A 491 2.29 14.36 41.89
N TYR A 492 2.54 15.24 42.86
CA TYR A 492 2.31 14.94 44.28
C TYR A 492 0.85 14.61 44.61
N ASN A 493 -0.10 15.36 44.03
CA ASN A 493 -1.53 15.07 44.23
C ASN A 493 -1.90 13.64 43.82
N ARG A 494 -1.25 13.10 42.77
CA ARG A 494 -1.47 11.73 42.29
C ARG A 494 -0.81 10.67 43.20
N VAL A 495 0.27 11.00 43.89
CA VAL A 495 0.87 10.11 44.91
C VAL A 495 -0.10 9.87 46.07
N VAL A 496 -0.98 10.81 46.40
CA VAL A 496 -1.87 10.66 47.57
C VAL A 496 -3.22 10.05 47.20
N LEU A 497 -3.78 10.42 46.05
CA LEU A 497 -5.20 10.21 45.74
C LEU A 497 -5.48 9.00 44.83
N GLU A 498 -4.45 8.40 44.23
CA GLU A 498 -4.61 7.42 43.16
C GLU A 498 -4.27 5.98 43.58
N ASN A 499 -4.51 5.03 42.67
CA ASN A 499 -4.13 3.63 42.84
C ASN A 499 -2.60 3.41 42.79
N ALA A 500 -2.16 2.23 43.26
CA ALA A 500 -0.75 1.87 43.39
C ALA A 500 0.06 2.07 42.10
N ILE A 501 -0.49 1.68 40.94
CA ILE A 501 0.20 1.80 39.64
C ILE A 501 0.51 3.26 39.32
N VAL A 502 -0.44 4.17 39.55
CA VAL A 502 -0.23 5.61 39.33
C VAL A 502 0.74 6.18 40.36
N ARG A 503 0.64 5.78 41.63
CA ARG A 503 1.56 6.22 42.69
C ARG A 503 3.00 5.79 42.42
N ALA A 504 3.20 4.58 41.92
CA ALA A 504 4.52 4.06 41.54
C ALA A 504 5.12 4.86 40.37
N ALA A 505 4.32 5.19 39.36
CA ALA A 505 4.74 6.04 38.25
C ALA A 505 5.04 7.48 38.70
N ALA A 506 4.23 8.03 39.60
CA ALA A 506 4.42 9.37 40.15
C ALA A 506 5.71 9.45 40.99
N THR A 507 6.03 8.41 41.75
CA THR A 507 7.28 8.30 42.53
C THR A 507 8.50 8.33 41.61
N SER A 508 8.48 7.56 40.51
CA SER A 508 9.54 7.60 39.49
C SER A 508 9.61 8.96 38.77
N ALA A 509 8.48 9.62 38.54
CA ALA A 509 8.46 10.96 37.94
C ALA A 509 9.07 12.01 38.89
N LEU A 510 8.75 11.98 40.19
CA LEU A 510 9.33 12.87 41.20
C LEU A 510 10.85 12.71 41.29
N ALA A 511 11.36 11.48 41.21
CA ALA A 511 12.79 11.21 41.25
C ALA A 511 13.57 11.96 40.15
N LYS A 512 12.99 12.11 38.95
CA LYS A 512 13.59 12.87 37.84
C LYS A 512 13.68 14.37 38.10
N PHE A 513 12.88 14.92 39.02
CA PHE A 513 13.01 16.31 39.49
C PHE A 513 14.05 16.48 40.61
N GLY A 514 14.40 15.39 41.31
CA GLY A 514 15.28 15.42 42.49
C GLY A 514 16.73 15.02 42.21
N VAL A 515 16.95 13.96 41.42
CA VAL A 515 18.29 13.44 41.14
C VAL A 515 19.02 14.34 40.13
N GLY A 516 20.25 14.74 40.48
CA GLY A 516 21.05 15.69 39.69
C GLY A 516 20.51 17.12 39.66
N GLN A 517 19.58 17.48 40.57
CA GLN A 517 19.03 18.82 40.66
C GLN A 517 19.99 19.77 41.39
N LYS A 518 20.27 20.92 40.79
CA LYS A 518 21.19 21.95 41.32
C LYS A 518 20.51 22.89 42.31
N ASP A 519 19.18 23.04 42.24
CA ASP A 519 18.40 23.85 43.17
C ASP A 519 18.18 23.12 44.51
N PRO A 520 18.75 23.62 45.63
CA PRO A 520 18.62 22.97 46.95
C PRO A 520 17.19 22.94 47.49
N GLU A 521 16.34 23.92 47.15
CA GLU A 521 14.96 23.97 47.65
C GLU A 521 14.09 22.91 46.96
N ILE A 522 14.26 22.73 45.65
CA ILE A 522 13.59 21.68 44.88
C ILE A 522 14.08 20.30 45.33
N LYS A 523 15.40 20.12 45.47
CA LYS A 523 15.99 18.85 45.93
C LYS A 523 15.46 18.45 47.31
N LYS A 524 15.44 19.40 48.27
CA LYS A 524 14.88 19.17 49.60
C LYS A 524 13.38 18.86 49.57
N SER A 525 12.62 19.57 48.75
CA SER A 525 11.18 19.34 48.60
C SER A 525 10.90 17.94 48.07
N VAL A 526 11.54 17.53 46.98
CA VAL A 526 11.39 16.18 46.39
C VAL A 526 11.84 15.10 47.38
N HIS A 527 12.95 15.31 48.10
CA HIS A 527 13.42 14.37 49.11
C HIS A 527 12.36 14.14 50.20
N VAL A 528 11.73 15.19 50.73
CA VAL A 528 10.64 15.06 51.72
C VAL A 528 9.45 14.29 51.14
N LEU A 529 9.09 14.54 49.88
CA LEU A 529 7.98 13.84 49.23
C LEU A 529 8.27 12.35 49.05
N LEU A 530 9.46 11.99 48.57
CA LEU A 530 9.87 10.59 48.41
C LEU A 530 10.00 9.88 49.76
N THR A 531 10.47 10.56 50.81
CA THR A 531 10.54 10.00 52.17
C THR A 531 9.16 9.55 52.66
N ARG A 532 8.11 10.32 52.38
CA ARG A 532 6.73 9.94 52.71
C ARG A 532 6.24 8.70 51.95
N CYS A 533 6.78 8.43 50.77
CA CYS A 533 6.42 7.27 49.97
C CYS A 533 7.01 5.96 50.53
N LEU A 534 7.96 6.03 51.47
CA LEU A 534 8.47 4.84 52.18
C LEU A 534 7.43 4.18 53.09
N ASP A 535 6.42 4.93 53.52
CA ASP A 535 5.32 4.45 54.34
C ASP A 535 4.08 4.06 53.50
N ASP A 536 4.18 4.01 52.17
CA ASP A 536 3.08 3.58 51.30
C ASP A 536 2.68 2.13 51.62
N VAL A 537 1.42 1.77 51.40
CA VAL A 537 0.92 0.40 51.61
C VAL A 537 1.46 -0.59 50.57
N ASP A 538 1.78 -0.10 49.38
CA ASP A 538 2.25 -0.89 48.23
C ASP A 538 3.78 -1.04 48.24
N ASP A 539 4.27 -2.24 47.99
CA ASP A 539 5.71 -2.55 47.99
C ASP A 539 6.44 -1.91 46.80
N GLU A 540 5.85 -1.91 45.61
CA GLU A 540 6.45 -1.30 44.42
C GLU A 540 6.69 0.20 44.61
N VAL A 541 5.76 0.92 45.24
CA VAL A 541 5.92 2.34 45.58
C VAL A 541 7.05 2.55 46.59
N ARG A 542 7.09 1.75 47.66
CA ARG A 542 8.14 1.84 48.70
C ARG A 542 9.53 1.56 48.14
N ASP A 543 9.66 0.53 47.31
CA ASP A 543 10.95 0.12 46.73
C ASP A 543 11.48 1.18 45.76
N ARG A 544 10.61 1.73 44.90
CA ARG A 544 10.97 2.86 44.03
C ARG A 544 11.37 4.09 44.85
N ALA A 545 10.66 4.40 45.94
CA ALA A 545 11.00 5.53 46.81
C ALA A 545 12.37 5.34 47.48
N ALA A 546 12.63 4.16 48.05
CA ALA A 546 13.91 3.84 48.69
C ALA A 546 15.09 3.91 47.72
N LEU A 547 14.94 3.34 46.52
CA LEU A 547 15.96 3.41 45.47
C LEU A 547 16.26 4.85 45.06
N ASN A 548 15.21 5.64 44.80
CA ASN A 548 15.38 7.02 44.34
C ASN A 548 15.96 7.94 45.42
N LEU A 549 15.60 7.76 46.69
CA LEU A 549 16.22 8.49 47.80
C LEU A 549 17.72 8.18 47.90
N ARG A 550 18.08 6.90 47.79
CA ARG A 550 19.49 6.50 47.80
C ARG A 550 20.28 7.12 46.64
N LEU A 551 19.68 7.21 45.45
CA LEU A 551 20.29 7.88 44.31
C LEU A 551 20.41 9.41 44.49
N MET A 552 19.49 10.03 45.24
CA MET A 552 19.56 11.47 45.55
C MET A 552 20.63 11.83 46.58
N ASP A 553 20.92 10.89 47.49
CA ASP A 553 21.86 11.05 48.61
C ASP A 553 23.30 10.62 48.25
N GLN A 554 23.52 10.00 47.09
CA GLN A 554 24.86 9.67 46.60
C GLN A 554 25.65 10.92 46.20
N GLU A 555 26.97 10.89 46.44
CA GLU A 555 27.90 11.97 46.09
C GLU A 555 28.25 11.99 44.59
N ASP A 556 28.07 10.87 43.90
CA ASP A 556 28.31 10.71 42.45
C ASP A 556 27.03 11.02 41.66
N ASP A 557 26.83 12.31 41.39
CA ASP A 557 25.68 12.81 40.63
C ASP A 557 25.66 12.28 39.19
N ASP A 558 26.79 11.95 38.58
CA ASP A 558 26.87 11.56 37.16
C ASP A 558 26.34 10.14 36.93
N MET A 559 26.66 9.20 37.81
CA MET A 559 26.10 7.84 37.76
C MET A 559 24.58 7.86 38.03
N ALA A 560 24.14 8.62 39.03
CA ALA A 560 22.73 8.73 39.36
C ALA A 560 21.91 9.40 38.24
N VAL A 561 22.46 10.43 37.61
CA VAL A 561 21.85 11.12 36.47
C VAL A 561 21.75 10.21 35.25
N SER A 562 22.81 9.49 34.91
CA SER A 562 22.82 8.57 33.76
C SER A 562 21.80 7.43 33.94
N PHE A 563 21.71 6.86 35.15
CA PHE A 563 20.74 5.82 35.47
C PHE A 563 19.28 6.28 35.35
N ILE A 564 18.95 7.48 35.83
CA ILE A 564 17.57 7.99 35.85
C ILE A 564 17.14 8.61 34.51
N ARG A 565 18.03 9.33 33.82
CA ARG A 565 17.70 9.96 32.53
C ARG A 565 17.63 8.94 31.41
N ASN A 566 18.51 7.94 31.43
CA ASN A 566 18.59 6.84 30.47
C ASN A 566 18.42 7.33 29.02
N ASP A 567 19.48 7.97 28.51
CA ASP A 567 19.54 8.66 27.21
C ASP A 567 19.76 7.71 26.02
N SER A 568 19.91 6.41 26.30
CA SER A 568 20.08 5.35 25.30
C SER A 568 18.99 4.29 25.46
N MET A 569 18.49 3.76 24.35
CA MET A 569 17.53 2.65 24.35
C MET A 569 18.01 1.56 23.41
N PHE A 570 17.76 0.30 23.76
CA PHE A 570 17.97 -0.80 22.81
C PHE A 570 17.07 -0.62 21.60
N SER A 571 17.60 -0.95 20.42
CA SER A 571 16.78 -1.03 19.20
C SER A 571 15.75 -2.15 19.36
N LEU A 572 14.49 -1.79 19.62
CA LEU A 572 13.40 -2.76 19.84
C LEU A 572 13.21 -3.74 18.66
N PRO A 573 13.29 -3.32 17.38
CA PRO A 573 13.21 -4.26 16.26
C PRO A 573 14.35 -5.29 16.26
N VAL A 574 15.57 -4.86 16.60
CA VAL A 574 16.73 -5.76 16.66
C VAL A 574 16.63 -6.70 17.86
N LEU A 575 16.18 -6.19 19.01
CA LEU A 575 15.91 -6.99 20.20
C LEU A 575 14.84 -8.05 19.92
N GLU A 576 13.72 -7.67 19.30
CA GLU A 576 12.63 -8.59 18.94
C GLU A 576 13.13 -9.69 18.00
N HIS A 577 13.89 -9.32 16.96
CA HIS A 577 14.46 -10.27 16.02
C HIS A 577 15.48 -11.21 16.68
N GLN A 578 16.40 -10.70 17.49
CA GLN A 578 17.40 -11.53 18.18
C GLN A 578 16.75 -12.46 19.21
N LEU A 579 15.70 -12.01 19.91
CA LEU A 579 14.92 -12.86 20.81
C LEU A 579 14.13 -13.92 20.03
N ALA A 580 13.53 -13.56 18.89
CA ALA A 580 12.83 -14.52 18.03
C ALA A 580 13.80 -15.59 17.52
N MET A 581 15.00 -15.21 17.11
CA MET A 581 16.07 -16.14 16.71
C MET A 581 16.53 -17.04 17.86
N TYR A 582 16.70 -16.49 19.06
CA TYR A 582 17.08 -17.27 20.24
C TYR A 582 16.01 -18.29 20.62
N VAL A 583 14.74 -17.93 20.54
CA VAL A 583 13.60 -18.79 20.91
C VAL A 583 13.25 -19.81 19.81
N SER A 584 13.48 -19.49 18.53
CA SER A 584 13.19 -20.37 17.38
C SER A 584 14.36 -21.28 16.98
N SER A 585 15.47 -21.22 17.71
CA SER A 585 16.60 -22.13 17.53
C SER A 585 16.23 -23.57 17.89
N ASP A 586 16.42 -24.51 16.96
CA ASP A 586 16.23 -25.96 17.19
C ASP A 586 17.46 -26.63 17.84
N SER A 587 18.59 -25.92 17.93
CA SER A 587 19.84 -26.45 18.50
C SER A 587 19.89 -26.27 20.01
N ARG A 588 20.00 -27.41 20.72
CA ARG A 588 20.09 -27.48 22.19
C ARG A 588 21.24 -26.64 22.76
N ASP A 589 22.33 -26.53 22.00
CA ASP A 589 23.55 -25.78 22.34
C ASP A 589 23.29 -24.26 22.46
N THR A 590 22.30 -23.71 21.74
CA THR A 590 21.97 -22.28 21.82
C THR A 590 21.39 -21.89 23.18
N PHE A 591 20.72 -22.82 23.86
CA PHE A 591 20.14 -22.61 25.19
C PHE A 591 21.12 -22.93 26.33
N GLU A 592 22.33 -23.43 26.03
CA GLU A 592 23.38 -23.57 27.04
C GLU A 592 23.93 -22.21 27.48
N SER A 593 23.96 -21.23 26.57
CA SER A 593 24.30 -19.83 26.87
C SER A 593 23.06 -18.96 27.04
N ALA A 594 23.05 -18.09 28.04
CA ALA A 594 22.00 -17.08 28.21
C ALA A 594 22.02 -16.06 27.06
N PHE A 595 20.85 -15.49 26.74
CA PHE A 595 20.73 -14.43 25.73
C PHE A 595 21.66 -13.25 26.05
N ASP A 596 22.56 -12.93 25.12
CA ASP A 596 23.54 -11.86 25.28
C ASP A 596 22.94 -10.51 24.84
N ILE A 597 22.47 -9.73 25.82
CA ILE A 597 21.88 -8.40 25.58
C ILE A 597 22.90 -7.38 25.08
N ALA A 598 24.21 -7.62 25.23
CA ALA A 598 25.25 -6.72 24.73
C ALA A 598 25.35 -6.73 23.20
N LYS A 599 24.80 -7.75 22.53
CA LYS A 599 24.73 -7.85 21.06
C LYS A 599 23.61 -7.00 20.45
N VAL A 600 22.74 -6.40 21.28
CA VAL A 600 21.67 -5.53 20.82
C VAL A 600 22.20 -4.10 20.72
N PRO A 601 22.22 -3.48 19.53
CA PRO A 601 22.66 -2.10 19.38
C PRO A 601 21.81 -1.14 20.21
N THR A 602 22.48 -0.24 20.91
CA THR A 602 21.85 0.88 21.59
C THR A 602 21.75 2.07 20.65
N VAL A 603 20.54 2.60 20.51
CA VAL A 603 20.24 3.79 19.71
C VAL A 603 20.11 4.97 20.68
N SER A 604 20.67 6.13 20.31
CA SER A 604 20.45 7.31 21.12
C SER A 604 18.97 7.71 21.06
N ARG A 605 18.46 8.26 22.14
CA ARG A 605 17.02 8.58 22.20
C ARG A 605 16.60 9.64 21.19
N GLU A 606 17.50 10.56 20.86
CA GLU A 606 17.31 11.57 19.81
C GLU A 606 17.17 10.93 18.42
N GLN A 607 17.95 9.88 18.13
CA GLN A 607 17.83 9.12 16.88
C GLN A 607 16.48 8.38 16.80
N ALA A 608 16.01 7.82 17.93
CA ALA A 608 14.70 7.16 17.98
C ALA A 608 13.54 8.15 17.82
N ASP A 609 13.59 9.31 18.46
CA ASP A 609 12.56 10.36 18.33
C ASP A 609 12.57 10.99 16.92
N ALA A 610 13.74 11.14 16.27
CA ALA A 610 13.85 11.58 14.88
C ALA A 610 13.26 10.57 13.89
N ALA A 611 13.56 9.28 14.05
CA ALA A 611 12.97 8.21 13.25
C ALA A 611 11.43 8.16 13.39
N ASP A 612 10.93 8.38 14.62
CA ASP A 612 9.50 8.46 14.91
C ASP A 612 8.84 9.70 14.26
N LEU A 613 9.53 10.85 14.25
CA LEU A 613 9.05 12.07 13.57
C LEU A 613 8.93 11.86 12.06
N THR A 614 9.95 11.28 11.43
CA THR A 614 9.96 10.98 9.98
C THR A 614 8.81 10.02 9.66
N LYS A 615 8.69 8.91 10.41
CA LYS A 615 7.59 7.95 10.24
C LYS A 615 6.20 8.58 10.35
N LYS A 616 6.01 9.51 11.29
CA LYS A 616 4.71 10.19 11.55
C LYS A 616 4.40 11.32 10.58
N THR A 617 5.42 11.96 10.02
CA THR A 617 5.26 13.06 9.05
C THR A 617 5.08 12.52 7.63
N GLU A 618 5.68 11.37 7.32
CA GLU A 618 5.61 10.73 5.99
C GLU A 618 4.55 9.61 5.90
N GLY A 619 4.03 9.13 7.04
CA GLY A 619 2.89 8.20 7.13
C GLY A 619 1.54 8.80 6.73
N ALA A 620 1.54 9.85 5.91
CA ALA A 620 0.36 10.56 5.44
C ALA A 620 -0.55 9.65 4.61
N THR A 621 -1.40 8.88 5.29
CA THR A 621 -2.84 8.73 5.02
C THR A 621 -3.42 7.57 5.85
N PRO A 622 -4.38 7.83 6.78
CA PRO A 622 -5.20 6.76 7.30
C PRO A 622 -6.03 6.18 6.14
N THR A 623 -5.77 4.93 5.78
CA THR A 623 -6.54 4.20 4.78
C THR A 623 -7.42 3.17 5.47
N LEU A 624 -8.73 3.30 5.27
CA LEU A 624 -9.66 2.19 5.44
C LEU A 624 -9.53 1.27 4.22
N LYS A 625 -8.69 0.22 4.26
CA LYS A 625 -8.79 -0.93 3.33
C LYS A 625 -8.35 -2.27 3.93
N ALA A 626 -9.16 -3.29 3.62
CA ALA A 626 -8.98 -4.72 3.87
C ALA A 626 -7.78 -5.32 3.07
N PRO A 627 -7.25 -6.49 3.46
CA PRO A 627 -5.95 -6.99 2.98
C PRO A 627 -6.04 -7.43 1.51
N SER A 628 -5.17 -6.85 0.69
CA SER A 628 -4.87 -7.32 -0.66
C SER A 628 -3.37 -7.20 -0.86
N ALA A 629 -2.72 -8.35 -1.00
CA ALA A 629 -1.30 -8.49 -1.26
C ALA A 629 -0.90 -7.80 -2.57
N ALA A 630 -0.08 -6.75 -2.47
CA ALA A 630 0.76 -6.24 -3.55
C ALA A 630 1.96 -5.53 -2.91
N LYS A 631 3.17 -5.93 -3.29
CA LYS A 631 4.45 -5.38 -2.83
C LYS A 631 4.53 -3.88 -3.10
N GLN A 632 4.86 -3.09 -2.08
CA GLN A 632 5.13 -1.64 -2.19
C GLN A 632 6.57 -1.38 -2.69
N PRO A 633 6.82 -0.29 -3.43
CA PRO A 633 8.17 0.19 -3.73
C PRO A 633 8.81 0.89 -2.50
N SER A 634 10.12 0.74 -2.38
CA SER A 634 11.00 1.17 -1.28
C SER A 634 11.08 2.70 -1.10
N LYS A 635 11.05 3.18 0.15
CA LYS A 635 11.15 4.59 0.57
C LYS A 635 12.53 4.85 1.18
N ALA A 636 13.09 6.05 0.96
CA ALA A 636 14.47 6.41 1.31
C ALA A 636 14.48 7.56 2.33
N GLY A 637 15.38 7.49 3.32
CA GLY A 637 15.57 8.54 4.32
C GLY A 637 16.20 7.99 5.59
N ALA A 638 15.40 7.58 6.58
CA ALA A 638 15.89 6.93 7.81
C ALA A 638 16.09 5.41 7.65
N ASP A 639 15.49 4.84 6.62
CA ASP A 639 15.68 3.44 6.23
C ASP A 639 17.10 3.19 5.70
N ALA A 640 17.89 4.21 5.32
CA ALA A 640 19.23 3.99 4.74
C ALA A 640 20.24 3.46 5.76
N ALA A 641 20.31 4.04 6.98
CA ALA A 641 21.19 3.54 8.04
C ALA A 641 20.71 2.18 8.60
N ALA A 642 19.39 2.01 8.73
CA ALA A 642 18.77 0.75 9.17
C ALA A 642 18.90 -0.36 8.12
N ASN A 643 18.76 -0.03 6.83
CA ASN A 643 18.97 -0.96 5.71
C ASN A 643 20.45 -1.26 5.51
N ALA A 644 21.36 -0.29 5.66
CA ALA A 644 22.80 -0.54 5.62
C ALA A 644 23.22 -1.48 6.76
N ALA A 645 22.70 -1.26 7.98
CA ALA A 645 22.91 -2.18 9.10
C ALA A 645 22.24 -3.54 8.89
N SER A 646 21.03 -3.59 8.32
CA SER A 646 20.31 -4.82 8.00
C SER A 646 20.99 -5.63 6.89
N ASN A 647 21.52 -4.98 5.86
CA ASN A 647 22.25 -5.59 4.77
C ASN A 647 23.62 -6.09 5.26
N ALA A 648 24.34 -5.27 6.04
CA ALA A 648 25.57 -5.70 6.70
C ALA A 648 25.32 -6.92 7.60
N GLN A 649 24.18 -6.98 8.32
CA GLN A 649 23.83 -8.13 9.15
C GLN A 649 23.43 -9.37 8.33
N LYS A 650 22.73 -9.19 7.21
CA LYS A 650 22.41 -10.27 6.26
C LYS A 650 23.70 -10.91 5.75
N TYR A 651 24.61 -10.11 5.20
CA TYR A 651 25.88 -10.59 4.67
C TYR A 651 26.81 -11.11 5.78
N ALA A 652 26.82 -10.50 6.97
CA ALA A 652 27.57 -11.04 8.11
C ALA A 652 27.12 -12.47 8.45
N THR A 653 25.83 -12.78 8.34
CA THR A 653 25.29 -14.13 8.60
C THR A 653 25.65 -15.12 7.48
N GLU A 654 25.67 -14.66 6.22
CA GLU A 654 26.05 -15.48 5.07
C GLU A 654 27.56 -15.78 5.06
N LEU A 655 28.38 -14.76 5.28
CA LEU A 655 29.84 -14.87 5.29
C LEU A 655 30.37 -15.64 6.52
N GLN A 656 29.69 -15.60 7.67
CA GLN A 656 30.05 -16.43 8.83
C GLN A 656 29.84 -17.94 8.60
N LYS A 657 29.03 -18.35 7.62
CA LYS A 657 28.89 -19.77 7.27
C LYS A 657 30.10 -20.30 6.50
N ILE A 658 30.92 -19.41 5.94
CA ILE A 658 32.12 -19.75 5.16
C ILE A 658 33.31 -19.78 6.13
N PRO A 659 33.89 -20.97 6.42
CA PRO A 659 34.94 -21.12 7.42
C PRO A 659 36.16 -20.21 7.20
N GLU A 660 36.55 -20.02 5.94
CA GLU A 660 37.69 -19.20 5.53
C GLU A 660 37.45 -17.71 5.86
N LEU A 661 36.22 -17.21 5.69
CA LEU A 661 35.87 -15.81 5.93
C LEU A 661 35.48 -15.52 7.39
N ALA A 662 35.02 -16.54 8.12
CA ALA A 662 34.71 -16.42 9.54
C ALA A 662 35.94 -16.02 10.39
N ALA A 663 37.15 -16.34 9.93
CA ALA A 663 38.40 -15.96 10.57
C ALA A 663 38.68 -14.44 10.55
N HIS A 664 38.08 -13.70 9.60
CA HIS A 664 38.30 -12.25 9.45
C HIS A 664 37.51 -11.39 10.46
N GLY A 665 36.65 -12.02 11.28
CA GLY A 665 35.81 -11.35 12.28
C GLY A 665 34.47 -10.85 11.72
N GLY A 666 33.88 -9.84 12.37
CA GLY A 666 32.60 -9.27 11.95
C GLY A 666 32.76 -8.31 10.76
N VAL A 667 31.86 -8.42 9.77
CA VAL A 667 31.75 -7.46 8.66
C VAL A 667 31.35 -6.09 9.22
N LEU A 668 32.11 -5.05 8.89
CA LEU A 668 31.87 -3.68 9.34
C LEU A 668 30.86 -2.96 8.44
N LYS A 669 30.98 -3.14 7.12
CA LYS A 669 30.05 -2.62 6.11
C LYS A 669 30.05 -3.51 4.86
N SER A 670 28.95 -3.54 4.14
CA SER A 670 28.87 -4.08 2.79
C SER A 670 28.33 -3.01 1.84
N SER A 671 28.86 -2.94 0.62
CA SER A 671 28.37 -2.00 -0.41
C SER A 671 27.00 -2.44 -0.94
N ASP A 672 26.36 -1.55 -1.69
CA ASP A 672 25.27 -1.95 -2.58
C ASP A 672 25.81 -2.84 -3.72
N VAL A 673 24.90 -3.56 -4.38
CA VAL A 673 25.24 -4.42 -5.52
C VAL A 673 25.65 -3.55 -6.71
N VAL A 674 26.85 -3.78 -7.24
CA VAL A 674 27.39 -3.12 -8.43
C VAL A 674 27.24 -4.06 -9.62
N GLU A 675 26.56 -3.62 -10.67
CA GLU A 675 26.46 -4.38 -11.92
C GLU A 675 27.75 -4.15 -12.73
N LEU A 676 28.48 -5.22 -13.08
CA LEU A 676 29.72 -5.17 -13.87
C LEU A 676 29.53 -5.59 -15.32
N THR A 677 28.35 -6.13 -15.65
CA THR A 677 27.92 -6.43 -17.02
C THR A 677 26.42 -6.11 -17.17
N GLU A 678 25.98 -5.78 -18.37
CA GLU A 678 24.56 -5.50 -18.65
C GLU A 678 23.70 -6.77 -18.53
N SER A 679 22.41 -6.63 -18.18
CA SER A 679 21.51 -7.77 -17.96
C SER A 679 21.23 -8.65 -19.19
N GLU A 680 21.63 -8.22 -20.39
CA GLU A 680 21.40 -8.89 -21.67
C GLU A 680 22.67 -9.59 -22.21
N THR A 681 23.79 -9.60 -21.48
CA THR A 681 25.03 -10.27 -21.90
C THR A 681 25.01 -11.77 -21.62
N GLU A 682 26.00 -12.47 -22.20
CA GLU A 682 26.22 -13.92 -22.07
C GLU A 682 26.49 -14.34 -20.60
N TYR A 683 27.13 -13.46 -19.84
CA TYR A 683 27.42 -13.64 -18.42
C TYR A 683 27.02 -12.37 -17.65
N VAL A 684 26.02 -12.50 -16.78
CA VAL A 684 25.59 -11.41 -15.90
C VAL A 684 26.41 -11.49 -14.61
N VAL A 685 27.23 -10.47 -14.36
CA VAL A 685 28.16 -10.40 -13.23
C VAL A 685 27.84 -9.18 -12.38
N THR A 686 27.63 -9.42 -11.10
CA THR A 686 27.44 -8.35 -10.11
C THR A 686 28.42 -8.53 -8.97
N ALA A 687 28.83 -7.43 -8.34
CA ALA A 687 29.83 -7.42 -7.28
C ALA A 687 29.34 -6.71 -6.01
N ILE A 688 29.79 -7.20 -4.86
CA ILE A 688 29.54 -6.61 -3.54
C ILE A 688 30.87 -6.54 -2.79
N LYS A 689 31.19 -5.38 -2.22
CA LYS A 689 32.40 -5.14 -1.42
C LYS A 689 32.06 -5.30 0.05
N HIS A 690 32.73 -6.21 0.75
CA HIS A 690 32.59 -6.42 2.19
C HIS A 690 33.84 -5.94 2.92
N ILE A 691 33.66 -4.98 3.81
CA ILE A 691 34.74 -4.32 4.54
C ILE A 691 34.86 -4.96 5.93
N PHE A 692 36.02 -5.56 6.21
CA PHE A 692 36.42 -6.02 7.53
C PHE A 692 37.44 -5.07 8.15
N LYS A 693 37.87 -5.38 9.37
CA LYS A 693 38.87 -4.58 10.08
C LYS A 693 40.21 -4.51 9.33
N ASP A 694 40.74 -5.68 8.97
CA ASP A 694 42.07 -5.83 8.35
C ASP A 694 42.00 -6.39 6.91
N HIS A 695 40.80 -6.76 6.45
CA HIS A 695 40.58 -7.43 5.15
C HIS A 695 39.48 -6.74 4.35
N ILE A 696 39.52 -6.92 3.03
CA ILE A 696 38.46 -6.53 2.09
C ILE A 696 38.10 -7.78 1.30
N VAL A 697 36.83 -8.16 1.32
CA VAL A 697 36.35 -9.34 0.58
C VAL A 697 35.42 -8.85 -0.52
N ILE A 698 35.68 -9.26 -1.75
CA ILE A 698 34.82 -8.96 -2.90
C ILE A 698 34.04 -10.22 -3.25
N GLN A 699 32.71 -10.11 -3.22
CA GLN A 699 31.78 -11.15 -3.64
C GLN A 699 31.36 -10.86 -5.08
N TYR A 700 31.52 -11.83 -5.99
CA TYR A 700 30.99 -11.79 -7.35
C TYR A 700 29.87 -12.80 -7.50
N ASP A 701 28.67 -12.34 -7.81
CA ASP A 701 27.54 -13.20 -8.20
C ASP A 701 27.47 -13.26 -9.73
N ILE A 702 27.68 -14.45 -10.27
CA ILE A 702 27.83 -14.72 -11.70
C ILE A 702 26.69 -15.62 -12.15
N LYS A 703 26.00 -15.22 -13.23
CA LYS A 703 24.92 -15.99 -13.84
C LYS A 703 25.21 -16.25 -15.32
N ASN A 704 25.28 -17.52 -15.69
CA ASN A 704 25.38 -17.95 -17.08
C ASN A 704 24.00 -17.84 -17.77
N THR A 705 23.90 -17.09 -18.87
CA THR A 705 22.65 -16.96 -19.64
C THR A 705 22.61 -17.83 -20.90
N LEU A 706 23.70 -18.54 -21.22
CA LEU A 706 23.81 -19.44 -22.37
C LEU A 706 23.07 -20.78 -22.09
N GLU A 707 22.11 -21.11 -22.94
CA GLU A 707 21.19 -22.25 -22.76
C GLU A 707 21.86 -23.62 -22.93
N ASP A 708 22.89 -23.71 -23.76
CA ASP A 708 23.51 -24.98 -24.16
C ASP A 708 24.87 -25.24 -23.47
N THR A 709 25.28 -24.40 -22.51
CA THR A 709 26.59 -24.53 -21.84
C THR A 709 26.48 -24.52 -20.32
N VAL A 710 27.40 -25.25 -19.69
CA VAL A 710 27.64 -25.21 -18.25
C VAL A 710 29.07 -24.73 -18.01
N LEU A 711 29.26 -23.84 -17.04
CA LEU A 711 30.58 -23.36 -16.67
C LEU A 711 31.08 -24.18 -15.47
N MET A 712 32.30 -24.68 -15.56
CA MET A 712 33.00 -25.39 -14.49
C MET A 712 34.24 -24.62 -14.06
N ASP A 713 34.65 -24.81 -12.80
CA ASP A 713 35.85 -24.19 -12.22
C ASP A 713 35.89 -22.67 -12.46
N VAL A 714 34.80 -21.99 -12.09
CA VAL A 714 34.61 -20.57 -12.33
C VAL A 714 35.35 -19.76 -11.27
N GLU A 715 36.32 -18.98 -11.70
CA GLU A 715 37.12 -18.09 -10.87
C GLU A 715 37.10 -16.66 -11.43
N MET A 716 37.28 -15.69 -10.55
CA MET A 716 37.42 -14.29 -10.94
C MET A 716 38.85 -13.87 -10.61
N VAL A 717 39.61 -13.48 -11.63
CA VAL A 717 40.97 -12.96 -11.47
C VAL A 717 40.87 -11.45 -11.36
N VAL A 718 41.30 -10.93 -10.21
CA VAL A 718 41.17 -9.51 -9.87
C VAL A 718 42.53 -8.91 -9.64
N THR A 719 42.89 -7.95 -10.48
CA THR A 719 44.17 -7.24 -10.38
C THR A 719 43.90 -5.81 -9.89
N PRO A 720 44.36 -5.42 -8.70
CA PRO A 720 44.33 -4.01 -8.28
C PRO A 720 45.32 -3.21 -9.15
N GLU A 721 44.92 -2.03 -9.64
CA GLU A 721 45.86 -1.14 -10.32
C GLU A 721 46.76 -0.45 -9.29
N ASP A 722 48.07 -0.62 -9.44
CA ASP A 722 49.10 -0.03 -8.57
C ASP A 722 49.35 1.44 -8.92
N ASP A 723 48.65 2.35 -8.25
CA ASP A 723 48.97 3.80 -8.26
C ASP A 723 50.02 4.19 -7.18
N GLY A 724 50.83 3.23 -6.73
CA GLY A 724 51.97 3.45 -5.82
C GLY A 724 51.63 3.60 -4.33
N ASP A 725 50.36 3.87 -3.99
CA ASP A 725 49.86 4.01 -2.61
C ASP A 725 48.93 2.85 -2.15
N VAL A 726 48.60 1.90 -3.03
CA VAL A 726 47.67 0.79 -2.74
C VAL A 726 48.45 -0.46 -2.35
N GLN A 727 48.32 -0.92 -1.10
CA GLN A 727 48.95 -2.16 -0.64
C GLN A 727 47.89 -3.20 -0.22
N LEU A 728 47.15 -3.71 -1.20
CA LEU A 728 46.25 -4.85 -1.03
C LEU A 728 46.95 -6.12 -1.53
N GLU A 729 47.13 -7.09 -0.64
CA GLU A 729 47.68 -8.41 -1.00
C GLU A 729 46.53 -9.42 -1.13
N GLU A 730 46.39 -10.07 -2.28
CA GLU A 730 45.43 -11.16 -2.45
C GLU A 730 45.82 -12.35 -1.58
N GLU A 731 44.90 -12.82 -0.73
CA GLU A 731 45.15 -13.91 0.21
C GLU A 731 44.66 -15.26 -0.33
N PHE A 732 43.41 -15.30 -0.83
CA PHE A 732 42.81 -16.47 -1.45
C PHE A 732 41.56 -16.14 -2.27
N VAL A 733 41.21 -17.06 -3.17
CA VAL A 733 39.98 -17.07 -3.98
C VAL A 733 39.16 -18.31 -3.65
N ILE A 734 37.84 -18.15 -3.48
CA ILE A 734 36.87 -19.24 -3.35
C ILE A 734 36.10 -19.34 -4.67
N PRO A 735 36.45 -20.26 -5.58
CA PRO A 735 35.81 -20.39 -6.88
C PRO A 735 34.43 -21.09 -6.77
N ALA A 736 33.59 -20.87 -7.79
CA ALA A 736 32.33 -21.58 -7.93
C ALA A 736 32.56 -22.87 -8.75
N PRO A 737 32.28 -24.06 -8.20
CA PRO A 737 32.65 -25.33 -8.86
C PRO A 737 31.86 -25.60 -10.14
N LYS A 738 30.60 -25.12 -10.21
CA LYS A 738 29.71 -25.31 -11.34
C LYS A 738 28.65 -24.20 -11.39
N LEU A 739 28.43 -23.61 -12.56
CA LEU A 739 27.33 -22.69 -12.84
C LEU A 739 26.46 -23.24 -13.97
N ALA A 740 25.24 -23.67 -13.63
CA ALA A 740 24.24 -24.10 -14.59
C ALA A 740 23.55 -22.90 -15.26
N THR A 741 22.95 -23.12 -16.42
CA THR A 741 22.18 -22.10 -17.14
C THR A 741 21.12 -21.49 -16.23
N ASN A 742 21.09 -20.16 -16.18
CA ASN A 742 20.15 -19.35 -15.41
C ASN A 742 20.19 -19.52 -13.88
N GLU A 743 21.17 -20.24 -13.33
CA GLU A 743 21.41 -20.35 -11.90
C GLU A 743 22.62 -19.49 -11.50
N PRO A 744 22.45 -18.47 -10.64
CA PRO A 744 23.58 -17.67 -10.18
C PRO A 744 24.44 -18.47 -9.21
N GLY A 745 25.75 -18.30 -9.27
CA GLY A 745 26.68 -18.77 -8.24
C GLY A 745 27.68 -17.71 -7.88
N THR A 746 28.36 -17.94 -6.76
CA THR A 746 29.10 -16.89 -6.05
C THR A 746 30.57 -17.25 -5.93
N VAL A 747 31.43 -16.29 -6.24
CA VAL A 747 32.89 -16.35 -6.08
C VAL A 747 33.31 -15.30 -5.05
N TYR A 748 34.22 -15.65 -4.14
CA TYR A 748 34.75 -14.72 -3.16
C TYR A 748 36.26 -14.54 -3.34
N ILE A 749 36.73 -13.31 -3.17
CA ILE A 749 38.16 -12.97 -3.21
C ILE A 749 38.49 -12.18 -1.96
N SER A 750 39.50 -12.62 -1.20
CA SER A 750 39.97 -11.95 0.01
C SER A 750 41.25 -11.17 -0.28
N PHE A 751 41.26 -9.88 0.04
CA PHE A 751 42.44 -9.04 0.08
C PHE A 751 42.79 -8.67 1.52
N LYS A 752 44.05 -8.82 1.88
CA LYS A 752 44.62 -8.36 3.14
C LYS A 752 45.23 -6.98 2.97
N ARG A 753 44.97 -6.08 3.93
CA ARG A 753 45.63 -4.77 3.97
C ARG A 753 47.03 -4.90 4.54
N LEU A 754 48.04 -4.44 3.80
CA LEU A 754 49.39 -4.31 4.32
C LEU A 754 49.51 -3.05 5.17
N GLU A 755 50.36 -3.08 6.20
CA GLU A 755 50.52 -1.98 7.16
C GLU A 755 50.95 -0.68 6.47
N THR A 756 49.95 0.17 6.16
CA THR A 756 50.13 1.52 5.63
C THR A 756 49.72 2.51 6.73
N GLU A 757 50.29 3.72 6.74
CA GLU A 757 49.94 4.77 7.72
C GLU A 757 48.46 5.22 7.65
N SER A 758 47.74 4.90 6.56
CA SER A 758 46.32 5.20 6.35
C SER A 758 45.42 3.95 6.44
N GLN A 759 44.37 4.00 7.27
CA GLN A 759 43.38 2.91 7.41
C GLN A 759 42.36 2.83 6.26
N PHE A 760 42.31 3.86 5.41
CA PHE A 760 41.33 4.02 4.34
C PHE A 760 42.04 4.07 3.00
N ILE A 761 41.69 3.16 2.09
CA ILE A 761 42.38 2.96 0.80
C ILE A 761 41.33 3.07 -0.31
N ALA A 762 41.63 3.82 -1.37
CA ALA A 762 40.92 3.75 -2.64
C ALA A 762 41.71 2.87 -3.61
N ALA A 763 41.01 2.06 -4.41
CA ALA A 763 41.63 1.17 -5.40
C ALA A 763 40.68 0.95 -6.59
N SER A 764 41.23 0.82 -7.78
CA SER A 764 40.54 0.25 -8.95
C SER A 764 40.95 -1.20 -9.14
N PHE A 765 39.99 -2.04 -9.48
CA PHE A 765 40.16 -3.47 -9.68
C PHE A 765 39.77 -3.84 -11.10
N THR A 766 40.72 -4.33 -11.88
CA THR A 766 40.44 -4.94 -13.19
C THR A 766 40.06 -6.40 -13.00
N ASN A 767 38.93 -6.78 -13.62
CA ASN A 767 38.25 -8.03 -13.35
C ASN A 767 38.20 -8.91 -14.62
N VAL A 768 38.72 -10.13 -14.55
CA VAL A 768 38.66 -11.12 -15.63
C VAL A 768 38.07 -12.42 -15.11
N LEU A 769 36.91 -12.79 -15.62
CA LEU A 769 36.21 -14.04 -15.31
C LEU A 769 36.85 -15.20 -16.10
N LYS A 770 37.34 -16.23 -15.42
CA LYS A 770 37.91 -17.43 -16.04
C LYS A 770 37.08 -18.66 -15.72
N PHE A 771 36.86 -19.52 -16.70
CA PHE A 771 36.07 -20.75 -16.51
C PHE A 771 36.38 -21.78 -17.59
N THR A 772 35.94 -23.02 -17.35
CA THR A 772 35.93 -24.08 -18.35
C THR A 772 34.49 -24.32 -18.83
N SER A 773 34.20 -24.00 -20.09
CA SER A 773 32.88 -24.20 -20.71
C SER A 773 32.73 -25.64 -21.20
N LYS A 774 31.58 -26.26 -20.89
CA LYS A 774 31.18 -27.56 -21.44
C LYS A 774 29.79 -27.46 -22.07
N GLU A 775 29.61 -28.05 -23.24
CA GLU A 775 28.32 -28.13 -23.91
C GLU A 775 27.42 -29.15 -23.20
N ILE A 776 26.11 -28.90 -23.19
CA ILE A 776 25.09 -29.77 -22.62
C ILE A 776 24.53 -30.64 -23.75
N ASP A 777 24.58 -31.96 -23.61
CA ASP A 777 24.01 -32.87 -24.60
C ASP A 777 22.47 -32.75 -24.61
N PRO A 778 21.84 -32.35 -25.73
CA PRO A 778 20.40 -32.14 -25.82
C PRO A 778 19.55 -33.39 -25.56
N SER A 779 20.14 -34.58 -25.61
CA SER A 779 19.46 -35.86 -25.43
C SER A 779 19.48 -36.38 -23.99
N THR A 780 20.49 -36.02 -23.21
CA THR A 780 20.68 -36.48 -21.81
C THR A 780 20.49 -35.36 -20.79
N GLY A 781 20.66 -34.09 -21.19
CA GLY A 781 20.64 -32.94 -20.28
C GLY A 781 21.86 -32.89 -19.36
N GLU A 782 22.89 -33.70 -19.63
CA GLU A 782 24.13 -33.75 -18.87
C GLU A 782 25.28 -33.08 -19.66
N PRO A 783 26.30 -32.54 -18.97
CA PRO A 783 27.48 -31.97 -19.63
C PRO A 783 28.23 -33.05 -20.41
N GLU A 784 28.72 -32.76 -21.62
CA GLU A 784 29.50 -33.70 -22.41
C GLU A 784 30.72 -34.27 -21.65
N GLU A 785 30.96 -35.58 -21.79
CA GLU A 785 32.12 -36.26 -21.19
C GLU A 785 33.43 -35.85 -21.91
N GLY A 786 34.07 -34.80 -21.40
CA GLY A 786 35.38 -34.29 -21.87
C GLY A 786 35.97 -33.23 -20.93
N ASP A 787 37.21 -32.79 -21.23
CA ASP A 787 37.95 -31.82 -20.41
C ASP A 787 37.43 -30.37 -20.52
N GLY A 788 36.46 -30.09 -21.41
CA GLY A 788 35.90 -28.76 -21.64
C GLY A 788 36.85 -27.77 -22.33
N TYR A 789 36.36 -26.56 -22.61
CA TYR A 789 37.14 -25.48 -23.24
C TYR A 789 37.42 -24.37 -22.23
N PRO A 790 38.68 -24.07 -21.88
CA PRO A 790 39.00 -22.94 -21.01
C PRO A 790 38.77 -21.63 -21.78
N ASP A 791 38.10 -20.68 -21.15
CA ASP A 791 37.78 -19.36 -21.71
C ASP A 791 37.92 -18.26 -20.65
N GLU A 792 38.08 -17.02 -21.11
CA GLU A 792 38.25 -15.83 -20.26
C GLU A 792 37.35 -14.69 -20.77
N TYR A 793 36.66 -14.01 -19.85
CA TYR A 793 35.73 -12.92 -20.14
C TYR A 793 36.05 -11.68 -19.29
N GLN A 794 36.42 -10.59 -19.94
CA GLN A 794 36.71 -9.33 -19.25
C GLN A 794 35.40 -8.61 -18.86
N VAL A 795 35.28 -8.21 -17.59
CA VAL A 795 34.14 -7.43 -17.08
C VAL A 795 34.58 -6.02 -16.70
N GLU A 796 33.61 -5.14 -16.41
CA GLU A 796 33.93 -3.75 -16.02
C GLU A 796 34.77 -3.67 -14.75
N ASP A 797 35.57 -2.60 -14.63
CA ASP A 797 36.40 -2.35 -13.47
C ASP A 797 35.56 -2.01 -12.24
N LEU A 798 35.99 -2.47 -11.07
CA LEU A 798 35.33 -2.21 -9.80
C LEU A 798 36.14 -1.19 -9.00
N TYR A 799 35.48 -0.18 -8.44
CA TYR A 799 36.13 0.88 -7.67
C TYR A 799 35.80 0.77 -6.19
N LEU A 800 36.84 0.82 -5.35
CA LEU A 800 36.75 1.00 -3.91
C LEU A 800 36.95 2.47 -3.58
N THR A 801 35.91 3.10 -3.02
CA THR A 801 35.87 4.56 -2.82
C THR A 801 35.64 4.91 -1.34
N GLY A 802 35.78 6.20 -0.99
CA GLY A 802 35.54 6.68 0.37
C GLY A 802 34.15 6.36 0.91
N ALA A 803 33.13 6.32 0.03
CA ALA A 803 31.77 5.97 0.40
C ALA A 803 31.66 4.55 0.99
N ASP A 804 32.51 3.60 0.59
CA ASP A 804 32.52 2.23 1.13
C ASP A 804 32.94 2.16 2.61
N TYR A 805 33.56 3.21 3.14
CA TYR A 805 34.01 3.29 4.52
C TYR A 805 33.12 4.13 5.43
N VAL A 806 32.04 4.74 4.89
CA VAL A 806 31.16 5.65 5.63
C VAL A 806 29.74 5.11 5.71
N VAL A 807 29.14 5.20 6.89
CA VAL A 807 27.75 4.81 7.16
C VAL A 807 26.92 6.08 7.39
N PRO A 808 25.70 6.18 6.81
CA PRO A 808 24.80 7.30 7.07
C PRO A 808 24.51 7.42 8.57
N ALA A 809 24.58 8.63 9.11
CA ALA A 809 24.30 8.89 10.53
C ALA A 809 23.48 10.17 10.68
N TYR A 810 22.62 10.22 11.69
CA TYR A 810 21.84 11.42 11.99
C TYR A 810 22.52 12.30 13.04
N ALA A 811 22.42 13.62 12.87
CA ALA A 811 22.74 14.62 13.88
C ALA A 811 21.68 15.73 13.91
N GLY A 812 21.35 16.23 15.10
CA GLY A 812 20.30 17.24 15.30
C GLY A 812 20.67 18.66 14.82
N SER A 813 21.96 18.95 14.63
CA SER A 813 22.44 20.22 14.09
C SER A 813 23.65 19.95 13.20
N PHE A 814 23.57 20.36 11.93
CA PHE A 814 24.69 20.20 11.00
C PHE A 814 25.87 21.08 11.42
N ASP A 815 25.62 22.33 11.83
CA ASP A 815 26.67 23.30 12.14
C ASP A 815 27.57 22.82 13.29
N ASN A 816 27.00 22.20 14.33
CA ASN A 816 27.77 21.61 15.43
C ASN A 816 28.72 20.50 14.97
N VAL A 817 28.23 19.63 14.09
CA VAL A 817 29.03 18.50 13.58
C VAL A 817 30.07 18.98 12.57
N TRP A 818 29.72 19.97 11.76
CA TRP A 818 30.60 20.62 10.79
C TRP A 818 31.81 21.30 11.45
N ASP A 819 31.61 21.91 12.61
CA ASP A 819 32.69 22.53 13.39
C ASP A 819 33.53 21.51 14.16
N GLN A 820 32.91 20.41 14.61
CA GLN A 820 33.63 19.32 15.30
C GLN A 820 34.49 18.47 14.37
N SER A 821 34.10 18.31 13.11
CA SER A 821 34.76 17.40 12.15
C SER A 821 35.89 18.06 11.37
N ASN A 822 36.60 19.04 11.94
CA ASN A 822 37.49 19.94 11.20
C ASN A 822 38.98 19.52 11.18
N ASN A 823 39.28 18.23 11.40
CA ASN A 823 40.67 17.75 11.41
C ASN A 823 41.23 17.56 10.00
N ASP A 824 40.40 17.02 9.10
CA ASP A 824 40.70 16.85 7.67
C ASP A 824 39.63 17.53 6.82
N THR A 825 40.04 18.21 5.75
CA THR A 825 39.12 18.99 4.90
C THR A 825 39.49 18.88 3.43
N ALA A 826 38.51 18.60 2.57
CA ALA A 826 38.68 18.55 1.12
C ALA A 826 37.55 19.31 0.43
N THR A 827 37.87 19.98 -0.68
CA THR A 827 36.92 20.77 -1.46
C THR A 827 37.16 20.56 -2.94
N GLU A 828 36.10 20.27 -3.69
CA GLU A 828 36.16 20.13 -5.14
C GLU A 828 34.94 20.75 -5.83
N THR A 829 35.10 21.14 -7.09
CA THR A 829 34.02 21.65 -7.93
C THR A 829 33.83 20.73 -9.12
N LEU A 830 32.66 20.12 -9.22
CA LEU A 830 32.32 19.09 -10.19
C LEU A 830 31.09 19.50 -11.02
N GLN A 831 30.97 18.96 -12.22
CA GLN A 831 29.84 19.22 -13.11
C GLN A 831 29.14 17.90 -13.46
N LEU A 832 27.90 17.75 -12.98
CA LEU A 832 27.05 16.59 -13.24
C LEU A 832 26.23 16.82 -14.51
N GLY A 833 26.77 16.39 -15.65
CA GLY A 833 26.18 16.63 -16.98
C GLY A 833 24.86 15.88 -17.25
N ASN A 834 24.64 14.75 -16.58
CA ASN A 834 23.49 13.85 -16.86
C ASN A 834 22.24 14.15 -16.01
N MET A 835 22.32 15.09 -15.07
CA MET A 835 21.25 15.36 -14.10
C MET A 835 20.23 16.35 -14.64
N LYS A 836 18.95 15.95 -14.62
CA LYS A 836 17.86 16.75 -15.20
C LYS A 836 17.33 17.82 -14.25
N SER A 837 17.59 17.69 -12.96
CA SER A 837 17.15 18.64 -11.93
C SER A 837 18.02 18.58 -10.68
N ILE A 838 17.89 19.57 -9.80
CA ILE A 838 18.54 19.56 -8.48
C ILE A 838 17.98 18.44 -7.59
N SER A 839 16.70 18.11 -7.70
CA SER A 839 16.08 17.02 -6.92
C SER A 839 16.66 15.65 -7.28
N ASP A 840 16.99 15.46 -8.56
CA ASP A 840 17.66 14.27 -9.07
C ASP A 840 19.09 14.21 -8.49
N ALA A 841 19.79 15.35 -8.51
CA ALA A 841 21.14 15.46 -7.96
C ALA A 841 21.19 15.18 -6.45
N THR A 842 20.24 15.69 -5.67
CA THR A 842 20.15 15.41 -4.23
C THR A 842 19.96 13.93 -3.93
N GLU A 843 19.12 13.23 -4.71
CA GLU A 843 18.86 11.80 -4.50
C GLU A 843 20.11 10.97 -4.85
N GLN A 844 20.74 11.23 -6.00
CA GLN A 844 21.90 10.48 -6.44
C GLN A 844 23.11 10.73 -5.55
N LEU A 845 23.42 11.99 -5.20
CA LEU A 845 24.56 12.32 -4.34
C LEU A 845 24.44 11.69 -2.96
N THR A 846 23.23 11.62 -2.41
CA THR A 846 22.97 10.96 -1.13
C THR A 846 23.32 9.47 -1.18
N LYS A 847 22.97 8.79 -2.29
CA LYS A 847 23.32 7.38 -2.50
C LYS A 847 24.82 7.19 -2.73
N THR A 848 25.40 7.94 -3.66
CA THR A 848 26.82 7.86 -4.02
C THR A 848 27.74 8.10 -2.83
N LEU A 849 27.44 9.09 -1.98
CA LEU A 849 28.28 9.42 -0.83
C LEU A 849 28.02 8.52 0.39
N SER A 850 26.93 7.73 0.42
CA SER A 850 26.53 6.97 1.61
C SER A 850 26.40 7.83 2.88
N LEU A 851 25.88 9.05 2.76
CA LEU A 851 25.68 9.99 3.86
C LEU A 851 24.20 10.33 4.06
N GLN A 852 23.81 10.70 5.28
CA GLN A 852 22.44 11.08 5.62
C GLN A 852 22.21 12.58 5.36
N PRO A 853 21.15 12.97 4.63
CA PRO A 853 20.75 14.38 4.54
C PRO A 853 20.19 14.86 5.88
N LEU A 854 20.68 16.01 6.33
CA LEU A 854 20.24 16.66 7.55
C LEU A 854 19.35 17.88 7.24
N GLU A 855 18.57 18.30 8.23
CA GLU A 855 17.78 19.54 8.21
C GLU A 855 16.76 19.64 7.04
N GLY A 856 16.34 18.50 6.47
CA GLY A 856 15.41 18.46 5.34
C GLY A 856 16.01 18.96 4.03
N THR A 857 17.34 18.97 3.92
CA THR A 857 18.05 19.42 2.72
C THR A 857 18.02 18.41 1.56
N ASP A 858 17.38 17.26 1.74
CA ASP A 858 17.03 16.31 0.67
C ASP A 858 15.94 16.84 -0.26
N VAL A 859 15.07 17.74 0.23
CA VAL A 859 14.03 18.38 -0.58
C VAL A 859 14.54 19.70 -1.16
N ALA A 860 14.73 19.73 -2.48
CA ALA A 860 15.10 20.96 -3.18
C ALA A 860 13.95 21.99 -3.14
N LEU A 861 14.12 23.06 -2.35
CA LEU A 861 13.16 24.16 -2.26
C LEU A 861 13.20 25.12 -3.47
N SER A 862 14.33 25.15 -4.18
CA SER A 862 14.56 26.01 -5.34
C SER A 862 15.07 25.19 -6.53
N ALA A 863 14.58 25.53 -7.72
CA ALA A 863 14.95 24.85 -8.96
C ALA A 863 16.30 25.32 -9.55
N SER A 864 16.87 26.43 -9.06
CA SER A 864 18.11 27.01 -9.60
C SER A 864 19.34 26.81 -8.74
N THR A 865 19.19 26.80 -7.42
CA THR A 865 20.30 26.72 -6.46
C THR A 865 19.85 25.99 -5.20
N HIS A 866 20.69 25.14 -4.64
CA HIS A 866 20.38 24.40 -3.42
C HIS A 866 21.64 24.04 -2.65
N THR A 867 21.53 23.89 -1.33
CA THR A 867 22.63 23.42 -0.48
C THR A 867 22.18 22.15 0.22
N LEU A 868 22.83 21.04 -0.12
CA LEU A 868 22.64 19.74 0.51
C LEU A 868 23.64 19.59 1.67
N LYS A 869 23.14 19.25 2.85
CA LYS A 869 23.93 19.03 4.07
C LYS A 869 23.86 17.56 4.43
N LEU A 870 25.01 16.89 4.45
CA LEU A 870 25.14 15.45 4.59
C LEU A 870 25.99 15.09 5.81
N TYR A 871 25.62 14.02 6.52
CA TYR A 871 26.35 13.54 7.69
C TYR A 871 26.43 12.01 7.74
N GLY A 872 27.58 11.51 8.19
CA GLY A 872 27.85 10.09 8.37
C GLY A 872 28.95 9.86 9.38
N LYS A 873 29.22 8.58 9.63
CA LYS A 873 30.35 8.14 10.43
C LYS A 873 31.16 7.12 9.66
N THR A 874 32.47 7.14 9.82
CA THR A 874 33.33 6.07 9.31
C THR A 874 33.04 4.75 10.03
N ILE A 875 33.48 3.63 9.45
CA ILE A 875 33.41 2.30 10.08
C ILE A 875 34.14 2.22 11.44
N THR A 876 35.07 3.15 11.71
CA THR A 876 35.80 3.29 13.00
C THR A 876 35.10 4.25 13.96
N GLY A 877 34.07 4.98 13.51
CA GLY A 877 33.22 5.85 14.32
C GLY A 877 33.55 7.35 14.23
N GLY A 878 34.54 7.75 13.45
CA GLY A 878 34.89 9.15 13.18
C GLY A 878 33.78 9.88 12.42
N LYS A 879 33.56 11.16 12.74
CA LYS A 879 32.51 11.96 12.09
C LYS A 879 32.93 12.47 10.71
N VAL A 880 32.03 12.37 9.74
CA VAL A 880 32.21 12.91 8.37
C VAL A 880 31.01 13.77 8.01
N ALA A 881 31.24 15.04 7.69
CA ALA A 881 30.22 15.98 7.28
C ALA A 881 30.53 16.53 5.88
N ALA A 882 29.53 16.59 5.01
CA ALA A 882 29.66 17.14 3.66
C ALA A 882 28.61 18.21 3.40
N GLN A 883 29.05 19.32 2.78
CA GLN A 883 28.17 20.39 2.33
C GLN A 883 28.32 20.53 0.82
N VAL A 884 27.24 20.25 0.08
CA VAL A 884 27.23 20.33 -1.38
C VAL A 884 26.36 21.50 -1.83
N ARG A 885 26.99 22.51 -2.43
CA ARG A 885 26.29 23.67 -3.02
C ARG A 885 26.10 23.43 -4.51
N MET A 886 24.85 23.39 -4.95
CA MET A 886 24.47 23.09 -6.33
C MET A 886 23.85 24.29 -7.01
N ALA A 887 24.11 24.43 -8.31
CA ALA A 887 23.46 25.36 -9.21
C ALA A 887 23.07 24.63 -10.51
N PHE A 888 21.81 24.78 -10.93
CA PHE A 888 21.30 24.14 -12.14
C PHE A 888 21.23 25.11 -13.31
N SER A 889 21.65 24.64 -14.48
CA SER A 889 21.56 25.36 -15.76
C SER A 889 21.12 24.39 -16.85
N ALA A 890 20.07 24.77 -17.60
CA ALA A 890 19.52 23.94 -18.68
C ALA A 890 20.50 23.63 -19.81
N LYS A 891 21.64 24.35 -19.91
CA LYS A 891 22.69 24.10 -20.92
C LYS A 891 23.79 23.16 -20.43
N THR A 892 24.05 23.13 -19.13
CA THR A 892 25.27 22.56 -18.54
C THR A 892 24.99 21.52 -17.45
N GLY A 893 23.73 21.28 -17.11
CA GLY A 893 23.35 20.36 -16.03
C GLY A 893 23.49 21.01 -14.66
N VAL A 894 23.84 20.21 -13.65
CA VAL A 894 24.07 20.67 -12.27
C VAL A 894 25.56 20.88 -12.06
N THR A 895 25.97 22.12 -11.79
CA THR A 895 27.31 22.43 -11.29
C THR A 895 27.27 22.39 -9.77
N MET A 896 28.21 21.72 -9.13
CA MET A 896 28.27 21.62 -7.69
C MET A 896 29.65 21.92 -7.13
N LYS A 897 29.67 22.47 -5.93
CA LYS A 897 30.86 22.57 -5.09
C LYS A 897 30.62 21.70 -3.85
N ILE A 898 31.45 20.68 -3.67
CA ILE A 898 31.42 19.80 -2.51
C ILE A 898 32.53 20.22 -1.55
N ASP A 899 32.18 20.47 -0.29
CA ASP A 899 33.11 20.71 0.81
C ASP A 899 32.90 19.57 1.82
N VAL A 900 33.93 18.77 2.11
CA VAL A 900 33.88 17.64 3.06
C VAL A 900 34.84 17.89 4.22
N ARG A 901 34.41 17.53 5.42
CA ARG A 901 35.13 17.63 6.68
C ARG A 901 35.09 16.30 7.43
N SER A 902 36.22 15.84 7.95
CA SER A 902 36.35 14.58 8.70
C SER A 902 37.16 14.75 9.98
N GLU A 903 36.84 13.96 11.02
CA GLU A 903 37.67 13.83 12.22
C GLU A 903 38.95 13.01 11.97
N GLU A 904 38.93 12.12 10.98
CA GLU A 904 40.03 11.19 10.62
C GLU A 904 40.71 11.62 9.32
N GLU A 905 42.04 11.53 9.29
CA GLU A 905 42.91 11.97 8.19
C GLU A 905 42.76 11.08 6.94
N GLY A 906 42.72 11.71 5.76
CA GLY A 906 42.61 11.04 4.46
C GLY A 906 41.17 10.73 4.03
N VAL A 907 40.20 10.73 4.95
CA VAL A 907 38.80 10.42 4.67
C VAL A 907 38.12 11.51 3.84
N ALA A 908 38.43 12.79 4.09
CA ALA A 908 37.74 13.89 3.41
C ALA A 908 38.01 13.87 1.90
N ALA A 909 39.28 13.64 1.50
CA ALA A 909 39.67 13.52 0.11
C ALA A 909 39.04 12.28 -0.58
N LEU A 910 39.03 11.13 0.10
CA LEU A 910 38.43 9.89 -0.42
C LEU A 910 36.92 9.99 -0.64
N VAL A 911 36.21 10.68 0.25
CA VAL A 911 34.76 10.90 0.13
C VAL A 911 34.44 11.87 -1.02
N VAL A 912 35.25 12.92 -1.20
CA VAL A 912 35.12 13.81 -2.38
C VAL A 912 35.37 13.03 -3.68
N GLY A 913 36.43 12.22 -3.71
CA GLY A 913 36.76 11.37 -4.86
C GLY A 913 35.75 10.25 -5.14
N SER A 914 34.76 10.03 -4.29
CA SER A 914 33.66 9.09 -4.58
C SER A 914 32.64 9.64 -5.60
N VAL A 915 32.74 10.94 -5.91
CA VAL A 915 31.81 11.65 -6.80
C VAL A 915 32.50 12.14 -8.09
N ALA A 916 33.83 12.25 -8.06
CA ALA A 916 34.67 12.52 -9.22
C ALA A 916 34.80 11.26 -10.07
#